data_AF-A0AAD8T5R2-F1
#
_entry.id   AF-A0AAD8T5R2-F1
#
_cell.length_a   1.000
_cell.length_b   1.000
_cell.length_c   1.000
_cell.angle_alpha   90.00
_cell.angle_beta   90.00
_cell.angle_gamma   90.00
#
_symmetry.space_group_name_H-M   'P 1'
#
loop_
_entity.id
_entity.type
_entity.pdbx_description
1 polymer ?
#
loop_
_entity_poly.entity_id
_entity_poly.type
_entity_poly.pdbx_seq_one_letter_code
_entity_poly.pdbx_strand_id
1 'polypeptide(L)'
;MECENQEVAQLPDDVVMEILSYLPAKSIGRFRSVSSSWDAQLLSPSFVELHRRRANNPGGQPKLFFSPTEEPSDECYFYSWQPGGGPVKKLMENELWFPSPVTKPLHGLVLIRSYGADGGYDVCNPSTGEFMHIQDTRLPFKTILRFSTQTQVPGPPSYIHVAYGLGYCSVKDEYKVVRLFSDANEIAPRCEVLVLRAPAYWRPTVQQPPVCIVEEHNPAVFLNGYLHFLPKDGTILTFNVSDETFGSLPPPPPYLDHENPVVRMTELDGCLCLCREKTDEGPYQAWLLRDFKANKQWEQLCCFDRRVWPEPERVQLQSKWITPLAMCSGRNKVMFGTGTCKVFAVDPDGCAPEIMLSPDEDIPGTYDDTEDDQAIGLLEESLVPLGRIDEEMHLLTPTIEAWWDVLKWLPTRSVMELSLVCREWRMATTNSWFIDAHVVNANSIKRRPRIMFILDPTFGQFCDLDDAPFPPNFWSAPFHCSQPCHGLNVGTCSGTDFLCNPAIRYHQRIKHGDDDQQADPFAGRIALGYDSDDDDHVLVFLAYDEKNPDTRDYKLRCNVRFLKGDSWWRRVEPPPKPVADVPPTYADGKIYWVVDSELGPRPDTAFCELVTFDTMEREFEVVEGPPCSHGGGRVTVVELHDTIRVAWSDREADAIDVWIMEDDGAWSVEYRIELAKYSPEYSSERTFLMGIDPTDGRILLNTGQSLGYYNTKTGELETVYRVPAGSPKDDSIFCALIYQESLARPFMN
;
A
#
# COMPACT_ATOMS: atom_id res chain seq x y z
N MET A 1 -14.31 4.54 -64.07
CA MET A 1 -13.79 5.65 -63.25
C MET A 1 -13.08 5.00 -62.09
N GLU A 2 -11.77 4.87 -62.22
CA GLU A 2 -10.87 4.49 -61.13
C GLU A 2 -10.84 5.68 -60.17
N CYS A 3 -11.11 5.44 -58.89
CA CYS A 3 -10.81 6.42 -57.85
C CYS A 3 -9.30 6.35 -57.59
N GLU A 4 -8.58 7.36 -58.07
CA GLU A 4 -7.19 7.60 -57.68
C GLU A 4 -7.12 7.75 -56.16
N ASN A 5 -6.42 6.83 -55.49
CA ASN A 5 -5.97 7.03 -54.12
C ASN A 5 -5.02 8.24 -54.12
N GLN A 6 -5.50 9.39 -53.66
CA GLN A 6 -4.60 10.48 -53.26
C GLN A 6 -3.74 9.97 -52.11
N GLU A 7 -2.46 9.70 -52.38
CA GLU A 7 -1.44 9.55 -51.36
C GLU A 7 -1.43 10.82 -50.50
N VAL A 8 -1.97 10.73 -49.29
CA VAL A 8 -1.80 11.76 -48.28
C VAL A 8 -0.31 11.81 -47.99
N ALA A 9 0.35 12.95 -48.28
CA ALA A 9 1.75 13.16 -47.96
C ALA A 9 1.94 13.00 -46.44
N GLN A 10 2.46 11.85 -46.02
CA GLN A 10 2.78 11.58 -44.63
C GLN A 10 4.09 12.28 -44.29
N LEU A 11 4.09 13.05 -43.19
CA LEU A 11 5.32 13.61 -42.64
C LEU A 11 6.23 12.45 -42.21
N PRO A 12 7.53 12.51 -42.52
CA PRO A 12 8.50 11.54 -42.01
C PRO A 12 8.49 11.45 -40.47
N ASP A 13 8.61 10.23 -39.93
CA ASP A 13 8.54 9.98 -38.49
C ASP A 13 9.59 10.75 -37.68
N ASP A 14 10.78 10.97 -38.24
CA ASP A 14 11.85 11.76 -37.64
C ASP A 14 11.45 13.23 -37.47
N VAL A 15 10.74 13.80 -38.44
CA VAL A 15 10.21 15.17 -38.36
C VAL A 15 9.09 15.25 -37.32
N VAL A 16 8.24 14.23 -37.24
CA VAL A 16 7.19 14.14 -36.20
C VAL A 16 7.82 14.08 -34.82
N MET A 17 8.79 13.19 -34.59
CA MET A 17 9.51 13.09 -33.32
C MET A 17 10.28 14.38 -33.00
N GLU A 18 10.82 15.05 -34.01
CA GLU A 18 11.42 16.37 -33.83
C GLU A 18 10.40 17.40 -33.32
N ILE A 19 9.20 17.45 -33.89
CA ILE A 19 8.13 18.37 -33.44
C ILE A 19 7.69 18.01 -32.03
N LEU A 20 7.44 16.73 -31.75
CA LEU A 20 6.96 16.26 -30.46
C LEU A 20 7.97 16.58 -29.34
N SER A 21 9.27 16.45 -29.59
CA SER A 21 10.28 16.74 -28.56
C SER A 21 10.36 18.22 -28.12
N TYR A 22 9.62 19.15 -28.76
CA TYR A 22 9.44 20.53 -28.28
C TYR A 22 8.18 20.74 -27.43
N LEU A 23 7.31 19.73 -27.31
CA LEU A 23 6.06 19.84 -26.58
C LEU A 23 6.25 19.52 -25.09
N PRO A 24 5.38 20.03 -24.21
CA PRO A 24 5.42 19.70 -22.80
C PRO A 24 5.25 18.20 -22.53
N ALA A 25 5.92 17.68 -21.49
CA ALA A 25 5.86 16.26 -21.12
C ALA A 25 4.42 15.73 -20.97
N LYS A 26 3.53 16.53 -20.36
CA LYS A 26 2.09 16.21 -20.21
C LYS A 26 1.37 16.00 -21.55
N SER A 27 1.73 16.75 -22.59
CA SER A 27 1.18 16.57 -23.93
C SER A 27 1.72 15.29 -24.57
N ILE A 28 3.01 14.99 -24.38
CA ILE A 28 3.62 13.75 -24.85
C ILE A 28 2.98 12.53 -24.21
N GLY A 29 2.71 12.57 -22.90
CA GLY A 29 1.97 11.53 -22.19
C GLY A 29 0.62 11.20 -22.86
N ARG A 30 -0.12 12.22 -23.30
CA ARG A 30 -1.39 12.02 -24.04
C ARG A 30 -1.20 11.44 -25.44
N PHE A 31 -0.10 11.78 -26.12
CA PHE A 31 0.18 11.26 -27.45
C PHE A 31 0.64 9.80 -27.46
N ARG A 32 1.10 9.26 -26.32
CA ARG A 32 1.34 7.83 -26.16
C ARG A 32 0.07 7.00 -26.44
N SER A 33 -1.11 7.53 -26.10
CA SER A 33 -2.41 6.87 -26.33
C SER A 33 -2.85 6.85 -27.81
N VAL A 34 -2.12 7.50 -28.72
CA VAL A 34 -2.50 7.58 -30.15
C VAL A 34 -2.25 6.25 -30.86
N SER A 35 -1.15 5.56 -30.57
CA SER A 35 -0.84 4.22 -31.09
C SER A 35 0.30 3.55 -30.31
N SER A 36 0.37 2.22 -30.36
CA SER A 36 1.48 1.45 -29.77
C SER A 36 2.86 1.80 -30.36
N SER A 37 2.92 2.16 -31.65
CA SER A 37 4.16 2.63 -32.27
C SER A 37 4.61 3.96 -31.69
N TRP A 38 3.68 4.88 -31.46
CA TRP A 38 3.98 6.19 -30.85
C TRP A 38 4.41 6.02 -29.39
N ASP A 39 3.71 5.18 -28.62
CA ASP A 39 4.10 4.85 -27.26
C ASP A 39 5.55 4.34 -27.19
N ALA A 40 5.92 3.36 -28.02
CA ALA A 40 7.27 2.82 -28.08
C ALA A 40 8.33 3.86 -28.49
N GLN A 41 8.03 4.73 -29.47
CA GLN A 41 8.97 5.76 -29.91
C GLN A 41 9.17 6.88 -28.87
N LEU A 42 8.09 7.30 -28.21
CA LEU A 42 8.10 8.36 -27.19
C LEU A 42 8.75 7.90 -25.87
N LEU A 43 8.77 6.60 -25.61
CA LEU A 43 9.50 5.98 -24.51
C LEU A 43 10.95 5.62 -24.85
N SER A 44 11.36 5.74 -26.12
CA SER A 44 12.72 5.37 -26.52
C SER A 44 13.76 6.24 -25.79
N PRO A 45 14.89 5.66 -25.31
CA PRO A 45 15.93 6.42 -24.60
C PRO A 45 16.43 7.64 -25.39
N SER A 46 16.52 7.51 -26.72
CA SER A 46 16.91 8.59 -27.62
C SER A 46 15.91 9.76 -27.62
N PHE A 47 14.60 9.47 -27.64
CA PHE A 47 13.58 10.51 -27.64
C PHE A 47 13.50 11.20 -26.28
N VAL A 48 13.52 10.41 -25.19
CA VAL A 48 13.48 10.92 -23.82
C VAL A 48 14.64 11.88 -23.56
N GLU A 49 15.87 11.52 -23.97
CA GLU A 49 17.04 12.39 -23.84
C GLU A 49 16.95 13.64 -24.74
N LEU A 50 16.45 13.50 -25.97
CA LEU A 50 16.25 14.64 -26.89
C LEU A 50 15.24 15.65 -26.32
N HIS A 51 14.10 15.16 -25.83
CA HIS A 51 13.06 15.96 -25.20
C HIS A 51 13.59 16.67 -23.95
N ARG A 52 14.25 15.94 -23.04
CA ARG A 52 14.82 16.49 -21.81
C ARG A 52 15.80 17.64 -22.08
N ARG A 53 16.67 17.50 -23.09
CA ARG A 53 17.61 18.57 -23.49
C ARG A 53 16.89 19.82 -24.02
N ARG A 54 15.81 19.65 -24.76
CA ARG A 54 15.02 20.75 -25.33
C ARG A 54 14.18 21.44 -24.27
N ALA A 55 13.60 20.68 -23.34
CA ALA A 55 12.74 21.19 -22.28
C ALA A 55 13.50 21.91 -21.16
N ASN A 56 14.78 21.57 -20.92
CA ASN A 56 15.62 22.09 -19.84
C ASN A 56 16.85 22.84 -20.35
N ASN A 57 16.63 23.96 -21.05
CA ASN A 57 17.72 24.76 -21.62
C ASN A 57 18.71 25.24 -20.51
N PRO A 58 20.03 24.98 -20.61
CA PRO A 58 21.03 25.37 -19.60
C PRO A 58 21.12 26.86 -19.30
N GLY A 59 20.62 27.73 -20.18
CA GLY A 59 20.55 29.19 -19.98
C GLY A 59 19.21 29.71 -19.45
N GLY A 60 18.24 28.82 -19.21
CA GLY A 60 16.92 29.17 -18.70
C GLY A 60 16.91 29.57 -17.22
N GLN A 61 15.77 30.10 -16.76
CA GLN A 61 15.52 30.25 -15.32
C GLN A 61 15.11 28.88 -14.73
N PRO A 62 15.48 28.57 -13.48
CA PRO A 62 15.12 27.31 -12.86
C PRO A 62 13.60 27.21 -12.69
N LYS A 63 13.05 26.05 -13.04
CA LYS A 63 11.66 25.69 -12.72
C LYS A 63 11.65 25.08 -11.32
N LEU A 64 10.66 25.44 -10.53
CA LEU A 64 10.46 24.96 -9.16
C LEU A 64 9.13 24.21 -9.07
N PHE A 65 9.05 23.28 -8.13
CA PHE A 65 7.79 22.69 -7.71
C PHE A 65 7.72 22.58 -6.19
N PHE A 66 6.51 22.68 -5.65
CA PHE A 66 6.27 22.70 -4.20
C PHE A 66 4.84 22.26 -3.89
N SER A 67 4.58 21.89 -2.63
CA SER A 67 3.26 21.57 -2.12
C SER A 67 3.02 22.29 -0.79
N PRO A 68 1.91 23.00 -0.62
CA PRO A 68 1.45 23.46 0.69
C PRO A 68 1.14 22.26 1.61
N THR A 69 1.21 22.47 2.92
CA THR A 69 0.89 21.48 3.97
C THR A 69 -0.61 21.59 4.30
N GLU A 70 -1.46 20.68 3.80
CA GLU A 70 -2.90 20.58 4.16
C GLU A 70 -3.17 19.29 4.97
N GLU A 71 -4.14 19.34 5.91
CA GLU A 71 -4.92 18.14 6.21
C GLU A 71 -5.71 17.81 4.94
N PRO A 72 -5.67 16.56 4.42
CA PRO A 72 -6.21 16.25 3.10
C PRO A 72 -7.68 16.65 2.98
N SER A 73 -7.93 17.68 2.17
CA SER A 73 -9.24 17.99 1.60
C SER A 73 -9.38 17.31 0.24
N ASP A 74 -10.59 17.32 -0.35
CA ASP A 74 -10.91 16.59 -1.59
C ASP A 74 -10.04 16.94 -2.83
N GLU A 75 -9.16 17.96 -2.78
CA GLU A 75 -8.27 18.31 -3.90
C GLU A 75 -6.87 18.89 -3.52
N CYS A 76 -5.88 18.05 -3.19
CA CYS A 76 -4.48 18.49 -3.01
C CYS A 76 -3.66 18.41 -4.32
N TYR A 77 -2.73 19.35 -4.55
CA TYR A 77 -1.89 19.40 -5.77
C TYR A 77 -0.43 19.79 -5.48
N PHE A 78 0.49 19.28 -6.29
CA PHE A 78 1.78 19.94 -6.48
C PHE A 78 1.63 21.14 -7.41
N TYR A 79 2.37 22.20 -7.10
CA TYR A 79 2.41 23.44 -7.88
C TYR A 79 3.76 23.60 -8.55
N SER A 80 3.78 24.34 -9.65
CA SER A 80 4.99 24.70 -10.38
C SER A 80 5.09 26.21 -10.59
N TRP A 81 6.32 26.72 -10.55
CA TRP A 81 6.62 28.13 -10.77
C TRP A 81 8.03 28.31 -11.34
N GLN A 82 8.26 29.39 -12.08
CA GLN A 82 9.60 29.78 -12.53
C GLN A 82 9.74 31.30 -12.52
N PRO A 83 10.94 31.85 -12.23
CA PRO A 83 11.19 33.29 -12.27
C PRO A 83 10.81 33.91 -13.62
N GLY A 84 9.97 34.95 -13.58
CA GLY A 84 9.48 35.63 -14.79
C GLY A 84 8.47 34.83 -15.63
N GLY A 85 8.03 33.65 -15.17
CA GLY A 85 7.10 32.76 -15.87
C GLY A 85 5.61 33.04 -15.65
N GLY A 86 5.26 34.10 -14.91
CA GLY A 86 3.89 34.43 -14.54
C GLY A 86 3.45 33.79 -13.21
N PRO A 87 2.14 33.60 -12.99
CA PRO A 87 1.61 33.04 -11.75
C PRO A 87 1.93 31.55 -11.60
N VAL A 88 1.78 31.06 -10.36
CA VAL A 88 1.91 29.65 -9.99
C VAL A 88 0.87 28.80 -10.75
N LYS A 89 1.23 27.57 -11.13
CA LYS A 89 0.37 26.66 -11.90
C LYS A 89 0.25 25.30 -11.20
N LYS A 90 -0.96 24.73 -11.18
CA LYS A 90 -1.17 23.32 -10.78
C LYS A 90 -0.39 22.40 -11.72
N LEU A 91 0.45 21.54 -11.16
CA LEU A 91 1.30 20.61 -11.90
C LEU A 91 0.61 19.25 -12.02
N MET A 92 0.28 18.65 -10.88
CA MET A 92 -0.31 17.31 -10.74
C MET A 92 -1.04 17.19 -9.39
N GLU A 93 -1.98 16.26 -9.32
CA GLU A 93 -2.67 15.89 -8.07
C GLU A 93 -1.68 15.28 -7.08
N ASN A 94 -1.96 15.47 -5.79
CA ASN A 94 -1.14 14.99 -4.68
C ASN A 94 -2.03 14.21 -3.70
N GLU A 95 -1.77 12.91 -3.57
CA GLU A 95 -2.41 12.05 -2.57
C GLU A 95 -1.55 11.86 -1.31
N LEU A 96 -0.31 12.37 -1.33
CA LEU A 96 0.65 12.21 -0.24
C LEU A 96 0.36 13.19 0.89
N TRP A 97 0.49 12.67 2.12
CA TRP A 97 0.39 13.49 3.33
C TRP A 97 1.69 14.27 3.51
N PHE A 98 1.61 15.59 3.43
CA PHE A 98 2.73 16.51 3.64
C PHE A 98 3.99 16.11 2.83
N PRO A 99 3.96 16.14 1.49
CA PRO A 99 5.09 15.70 0.69
C PRO A 99 6.24 16.72 0.71
N SER A 100 7.44 16.20 0.85
CA SER A 100 8.69 16.97 0.84
C SER A 100 9.62 16.46 -0.25
N PRO A 101 9.91 17.24 -1.31
CA PRO A 101 10.90 16.86 -2.31
C PRO A 101 12.31 16.99 -1.74
N VAL A 102 12.94 15.85 -1.42
CA VAL A 102 14.20 15.80 -0.64
C VAL A 102 15.46 15.73 -1.50
N THR A 103 15.36 15.45 -2.81
CA THR A 103 16.51 15.44 -3.72
C THR A 103 16.38 16.46 -4.84
N LYS A 104 17.51 16.83 -5.44
CA LYS A 104 17.51 17.46 -6.77
C LYS A 104 16.96 16.48 -7.81
N PRO A 105 16.36 16.99 -8.91
CA PRO A 105 15.92 16.13 -9.99
C PRO A 105 17.11 15.41 -10.64
N LEU A 106 16.94 14.11 -10.83
CA LEU A 106 17.90 13.25 -11.50
C LEU A 106 17.27 12.73 -12.79
N HIS A 107 17.54 13.44 -13.89
CA HIS A 107 16.86 13.23 -15.16
C HIS A 107 15.33 13.32 -15.00
N GLY A 108 14.87 14.28 -14.20
CA GLY A 108 13.47 14.50 -13.82
C GLY A 108 12.88 13.62 -12.72
N LEU A 109 13.59 12.59 -12.26
CA LEU A 109 13.16 11.81 -11.09
C LEU A 109 13.51 12.55 -9.80
N VAL A 110 12.58 12.59 -8.85
CA VAL A 110 12.79 13.21 -7.54
C VAL A 110 12.39 12.23 -6.45
N LEU A 111 13.19 12.14 -5.39
CA LEU A 111 12.82 11.46 -4.17
C LEU A 111 11.93 12.40 -3.34
N ILE A 112 10.75 11.93 -2.96
CA ILE A 112 9.79 12.62 -2.10
C ILE A 112 9.70 11.85 -0.78
N ARG A 113 9.52 12.59 0.31
CA ARG A 113 9.24 12.07 1.64
C ARG A 113 7.83 12.48 2.08
N SER A 114 7.04 11.57 2.63
CA SER A 114 5.72 11.86 3.21
C SER A 114 5.77 11.73 4.74
N TYR A 115 5.15 12.67 5.47
CA TYR A 115 5.21 12.77 6.94
C TYR A 115 3.92 12.28 7.66
N GLY A 116 3.00 11.61 6.97
CA GLY A 116 1.74 11.10 7.54
C GLY A 116 1.87 9.82 8.39
N ALA A 117 0.74 9.35 8.96
CA ALA A 117 0.68 8.15 9.81
C ALA A 117 1.13 6.86 9.09
N ASP A 118 1.09 6.85 7.75
CA ASP A 118 1.63 5.81 6.87
C ASP A 118 2.70 6.36 5.90
N GLY A 119 3.33 7.49 6.23
CA GLY A 119 4.34 8.16 5.40
C GLY A 119 5.64 7.37 5.22
N GLY A 120 6.31 7.59 4.09
CA GLY A 120 7.53 6.90 3.67
C GLY A 120 8.34 7.72 2.66
N TYR A 121 9.18 7.05 1.87
CA TYR A 121 9.89 7.66 0.75
C TYR A 121 9.32 7.13 -0.57
N ASP A 122 9.16 8.01 -1.54
CA ASP A 122 8.61 7.72 -2.85
C ASP A 122 9.56 8.28 -3.93
N VAL A 123 9.64 7.64 -5.08
CA VAL A 123 10.26 8.26 -6.26
C VAL A 123 9.14 8.74 -7.17
N CYS A 124 9.18 10.01 -7.59
CA CYS A 124 8.21 10.55 -8.52
C CYS A 124 8.89 11.13 -9.76
N ASN A 125 8.15 11.18 -10.86
CA ASN A 125 8.44 12.05 -11.98
C ASN A 125 7.34 13.13 -12.04
N PRO A 126 7.59 14.36 -11.54
CA PRO A 126 6.57 15.40 -11.47
C PRO A 126 6.03 15.84 -12.85
N SER A 127 6.74 15.54 -13.93
CA SER A 127 6.37 15.93 -15.29
C SER A 127 5.37 14.97 -15.93
N THR A 128 5.45 13.69 -15.58
CA THR A 128 4.55 12.63 -16.06
C THR A 128 3.41 12.36 -15.08
N GLY A 129 3.59 12.73 -13.80
CA GLY A 129 2.66 12.42 -12.72
C GLY A 129 2.82 11.00 -12.18
N GLU A 130 3.85 10.28 -12.60
CA GLU A 130 4.12 8.92 -12.13
C GLU A 130 4.74 8.94 -10.73
N PHE A 131 4.30 8.02 -9.89
CA PHE A 131 4.87 7.73 -8.57
C PHE A 131 5.24 6.26 -8.45
N MET A 132 6.27 5.99 -7.68
CA MET A 132 6.66 4.67 -7.23
C MET A 132 6.83 4.70 -5.72
N HIS A 133 5.93 4.02 -5.03
CA HIS A 133 6.05 3.79 -3.59
C HIS A 133 7.23 2.86 -3.32
N ILE A 134 8.19 3.33 -2.53
CA ILE A 134 9.37 2.53 -2.22
C ILE A 134 9.00 1.61 -1.07
N GLN A 135 8.63 0.37 -1.40
CA GLN A 135 8.27 -0.63 -0.40
C GLN A 135 9.44 -0.88 0.57
N ASP A 136 9.18 -0.69 1.86
CA ASP A 136 10.09 -1.10 2.91
C ASP A 136 10.00 -2.63 3.12
N THR A 137 11.14 -3.29 3.17
CA THR A 137 11.21 -4.69 3.61
C THR A 137 10.83 -4.80 5.09
N ARG A 138 10.44 -5.99 5.58
CA ARG A 138 10.25 -6.27 7.04
C ARG A 138 11.43 -5.83 7.93
N LEU A 139 12.59 -5.58 7.35
CA LEU A 139 13.78 -4.98 7.97
C LEU A 139 14.34 -3.95 7.00
N PRO A 140 14.34 -2.65 7.33
CA PRO A 140 13.77 -2.05 8.54
C PRO A 140 12.23 -2.12 8.53
N PHE A 141 11.62 -2.62 9.61
CA PHE A 141 10.17 -2.64 9.75
C PHE A 141 9.67 -1.20 9.86
N LYS A 142 9.08 -0.67 8.78
CA LYS A 142 8.48 0.67 8.67
C LYS A 142 9.45 1.77 9.10
N THR A 143 10.08 2.44 8.14
CA THR A 143 10.88 3.65 8.36
C THR A 143 10.18 4.61 9.35
N ILE A 144 10.92 4.99 10.40
CA ILE A 144 10.64 5.98 11.47
C ILE A 144 9.70 5.51 12.59
N LEU A 145 10.21 5.60 13.84
CA LEU A 145 9.39 5.64 15.05
C LEU A 145 8.32 6.72 14.90
N ARG A 146 7.08 6.29 14.61
CA ARG A 146 5.88 7.11 14.66
C ARG A 146 5.83 7.82 16.01
N PHE A 147 6.16 9.11 16.08
CA PHE A 147 5.76 9.95 17.21
C PHE A 147 4.26 10.26 17.09
N SER A 148 3.43 9.25 17.28
CA SER A 148 2.01 9.43 17.57
C SER A 148 1.64 8.54 18.75
N THR A 149 1.61 9.11 19.95
CA THR A 149 0.73 8.79 21.10
C THR A 149 0.36 7.32 21.47
N GLN A 150 0.96 6.29 20.90
CA GLN A 150 0.69 4.89 21.22
C GLN A 150 1.83 4.28 22.04
N THR A 151 1.45 3.79 23.23
CA THR A 151 2.24 3.16 24.28
C THR A 151 2.80 1.78 23.95
N GLN A 152 2.96 1.40 22.68
CA GLN A 152 3.56 0.12 22.30
C GLN A 152 4.54 0.27 21.13
N VAL A 153 5.83 0.25 21.46
CA VAL A 153 6.93 0.11 20.50
C VAL A 153 6.84 -1.29 19.87
N PRO A 154 6.81 -1.43 18.52
CA PRO A 154 6.91 -2.75 17.88
C PRO A 154 8.25 -3.40 18.28
N GLY A 155 8.22 -4.71 18.54
CA GLY A 155 9.43 -5.46 18.86
C GLY A 155 10.53 -5.31 17.80
N PRO A 156 11.82 -5.34 18.20
CA PRO A 156 12.96 -5.08 17.31
C PRO A 156 13.07 -6.05 16.13
N PRO A 157 13.76 -5.64 15.03
CA PRO A 157 14.55 -4.42 14.89
C PRO A 157 13.77 -3.27 14.23
N SER A 158 13.55 -2.20 14.99
CA SER A 158 13.19 -0.88 14.46
C SER A 158 14.49 -0.07 14.28
N TYR A 159 14.63 0.61 13.14
CA TYR A 159 15.79 1.46 12.87
C TYR A 159 15.35 2.91 12.93
N ILE A 160 15.93 3.68 13.85
CA ILE A 160 15.52 5.05 14.16
C ILE A 160 16.20 6.05 13.22
N HIS A 161 17.38 5.72 12.71
CA HIS A 161 18.19 6.64 11.90
C HIS A 161 18.38 6.09 10.49
N VAL A 162 17.80 6.76 9.49
CA VAL A 162 17.94 6.40 8.07
C VAL A 162 18.04 7.61 7.16
N ALA A 163 19.00 7.59 6.25
CA ALA A 163 19.18 8.58 5.19
C ALA A 163 19.00 7.91 3.83
N TYR A 164 18.18 8.51 2.96
CA TYR A 164 17.95 8.04 1.60
C TYR A 164 18.65 8.93 0.57
N GLY A 165 18.99 8.35 -0.58
CA GLY A 165 19.56 9.05 -1.71
C GLY A 165 19.12 8.43 -3.03
N LEU A 166 18.97 9.26 -4.06
CA LEU A 166 18.69 8.84 -5.42
C LEU A 166 19.92 9.11 -6.30
N GLY A 167 20.48 8.07 -6.91
CA GLY A 167 21.68 8.16 -7.74
C GLY A 167 21.55 7.45 -9.09
N TYR A 168 22.45 7.77 -10.02
CA TYR A 168 22.46 7.21 -11.36
C TYR A 168 23.83 6.62 -11.71
N CYS A 169 23.83 5.37 -12.16
CA CYS A 169 25.00 4.64 -12.64
C CYS A 169 25.08 4.73 -14.16
N SER A 170 25.89 5.66 -14.67
CA SER A 170 26.05 5.85 -16.13
C SER A 170 26.71 4.66 -16.85
N VAL A 171 27.45 3.82 -16.13
CA VAL A 171 28.09 2.61 -16.70
C VAL A 171 27.07 1.52 -17.00
N LYS A 172 26.05 1.38 -16.15
CA LYS A 172 25.00 0.37 -16.26
C LYS A 172 23.67 0.91 -16.77
N ASP A 173 23.55 2.23 -16.90
CA ASP A 173 22.30 2.93 -17.21
C ASP A 173 21.18 2.62 -16.19
N GLU A 174 21.54 2.61 -14.91
CA GLU A 174 20.66 2.22 -13.80
C GLU A 174 20.42 3.39 -12.85
N TYR A 175 19.17 3.61 -12.46
CA TYR A 175 18.83 4.48 -11.32
C TYR A 175 18.82 3.63 -10.05
N LYS A 176 19.38 4.17 -8.97
CA LYS A 176 19.53 3.49 -7.70
C LYS A 176 19.01 4.37 -6.58
N VAL A 177 18.03 3.86 -5.83
CA VAL A 177 17.73 4.40 -4.51
C VAL A 177 18.64 3.69 -3.51
N VAL A 178 19.32 4.45 -2.67
CA VAL A 178 20.26 3.94 -1.69
C VAL A 178 19.83 4.44 -0.33
N ARG A 179 19.79 3.54 0.65
CA ARG A 179 19.54 3.91 2.05
C ARG A 179 20.71 3.51 2.93
N LEU A 180 21.07 4.39 3.84
CA LEU A 180 22.05 4.17 4.90
C LEU A 180 21.30 4.24 6.23
N PHE A 181 21.40 3.23 7.08
CA PHE A 181 20.62 3.16 8.32
C PHE A 181 21.37 2.47 9.47
N SER A 182 21.02 2.80 10.71
CA SER A 182 21.60 2.18 11.91
C SER A 182 20.56 2.02 13.03
N ASP A 183 20.73 1.01 13.88
CA ASP A 183 19.97 0.86 15.12
C ASP A 183 20.46 1.93 16.12
N ALA A 184 19.59 2.45 16.98
CA ALA A 184 20.00 3.37 18.04
C ALA A 184 21.01 2.76 19.02
N ASN A 185 21.10 1.43 19.09
CA ASN A 185 22.10 0.72 19.91
C ASN A 185 23.35 0.25 19.13
N GLU A 186 23.38 0.35 17.80
CA GLU A 186 24.51 -0.12 16.96
C GLU A 186 25.18 1.06 16.22
N ILE A 187 26.50 1.19 16.36
CA ILE A 187 27.29 2.19 15.61
C ILE A 187 27.66 1.69 14.20
N ALA A 188 27.37 0.43 13.87
CA ALA A 188 27.66 -0.13 12.55
C ALA A 188 26.45 0.12 11.62
N PRO A 189 26.52 1.09 10.70
CA PRO A 189 25.42 1.31 9.78
C PRO A 189 25.35 0.15 8.77
N ARG A 190 24.20 0.03 8.14
CA ARG A 190 23.94 -0.84 6.99
C ARG A 190 23.58 0.02 5.81
N CYS A 191 23.96 -0.44 4.62
CA CYS A 191 23.63 0.25 3.39
C CYS A 191 23.04 -0.72 2.38
N GLU A 192 21.88 -0.35 1.83
CA GLU A 192 21.14 -1.13 0.86
C GLU A 192 20.83 -0.30 -0.37
N VAL A 193 20.70 -1.00 -1.49
CA VAL A 193 20.44 -0.45 -2.82
C VAL A 193 19.18 -1.09 -3.37
N LEU A 194 18.32 -0.27 -3.95
CA LEU A 194 17.19 -0.63 -4.79
C LEU A 194 17.47 -0.09 -6.19
N VAL A 195 17.40 -0.94 -7.21
CA VAL A 195 17.55 -0.53 -8.61
C VAL A 195 16.15 -0.28 -9.18
N LEU A 196 15.91 0.92 -9.74
CA LEU A 196 14.64 1.25 -10.38
C LEU A 196 14.60 0.66 -11.80
N ARG A 197 13.39 0.41 -12.34
CA ARG A 197 13.17 -0.22 -13.68
C ARG A 197 13.78 -1.61 -13.85
N ALA A 198 14.02 -2.26 -12.73
CA ALA A 198 14.36 -3.65 -12.60
C ALA A 198 13.46 -4.19 -11.47
N PRO A 199 13.31 -5.52 -11.34
CA PRO A 199 12.63 -6.13 -10.20
C PRO A 199 13.05 -5.48 -8.88
N ALA A 200 12.15 -4.68 -8.29
CA ALA A 200 12.48 -3.75 -7.23
C ALA A 200 12.56 -4.48 -5.88
N TYR A 201 13.77 -4.86 -5.47
CA TYR A 201 14.03 -5.35 -4.12
C TYR A 201 15.27 -4.70 -3.51
N TRP A 202 15.20 -4.45 -2.21
CA TRP A 202 16.36 -4.00 -1.44
C TRP A 202 17.40 -5.11 -1.34
N ARG A 203 18.66 -4.74 -1.59
CA ARG A 203 19.81 -5.62 -1.37
C ARG A 203 20.94 -4.90 -0.67
N PRO A 204 21.77 -5.63 0.10
CA PRO A 204 23.03 -5.10 0.60
C PRO A 204 23.92 -4.56 -0.52
N THR A 205 24.66 -3.51 -0.19
CA THR A 205 25.78 -2.97 -0.98
C THR A 205 26.94 -3.96 -1.07
N VAL A 206 27.78 -3.79 -2.10
CA VAL A 206 29.00 -4.62 -2.29
C VAL A 206 29.99 -4.44 -1.14
N GLN A 207 30.21 -3.20 -0.70
CA GLN A 207 31.07 -2.87 0.44
C GLN A 207 30.21 -2.50 1.65
N GLN A 208 30.61 -2.90 2.86
CA GLN A 208 29.96 -2.42 4.07
C GLN A 208 30.30 -0.94 4.32
N PRO A 209 29.35 -0.11 4.77
CA PRO A 209 29.63 1.27 5.10
C PRO A 209 30.59 1.37 6.30
N PRO A 210 31.43 2.42 6.37
CA PRO A 210 32.22 2.69 7.56
C PRO A 210 31.32 3.10 8.74
N VAL A 211 31.85 2.96 9.96
CA VAL A 211 31.17 3.32 11.20
C VAL A 211 30.85 4.82 11.21
N CYS A 212 29.56 5.17 11.29
CA CYS A 212 29.08 6.53 11.43
C CYS A 212 27.70 6.57 12.09
N ILE A 213 27.33 7.72 12.66
CA ILE A 213 25.97 7.94 13.19
C ILE A 213 25.13 8.55 12.08
N VAL A 214 24.17 7.79 11.57
CA VAL A 214 23.26 8.22 10.50
C VAL A 214 22.35 9.33 11.02
N GLU A 215 22.13 10.38 10.23
CA GLU A 215 21.13 11.42 10.50
C GLU A 215 20.02 11.37 9.46
N GLU A 216 18.78 11.47 9.92
CA GLU A 216 17.59 11.31 9.09
C GLU A 216 17.26 12.55 8.25
N HIS A 217 17.52 13.73 8.80
CA HIS A 217 17.10 15.01 8.23
C HIS A 217 17.97 15.50 7.06
N ASN A 218 18.97 14.69 6.65
CA ASN A 218 19.93 15.01 5.61
C ASN A 218 19.90 13.93 4.51
N PRO A 219 19.00 14.04 3.52
CA PRO A 219 19.01 13.15 2.36
C PRO A 219 20.35 13.24 1.63
N ALA A 220 20.77 12.14 1.02
CA ALA A 220 22.06 12.08 0.36
C ALA A 220 22.04 12.85 -0.96
N VAL A 221 23.10 13.62 -1.19
CA VAL A 221 23.25 14.46 -2.38
C VAL A 221 23.97 13.68 -3.48
N PHE A 222 23.34 13.53 -4.64
CA PHE A 222 23.98 12.93 -5.80
C PHE A 222 24.79 13.97 -6.58
N LEU A 223 26.08 13.69 -6.76
CA LEU A 223 26.97 14.54 -7.56
C LEU A 223 28.11 13.68 -8.16
N ASN A 224 28.39 13.87 -9.46
CA ASN A 224 29.53 13.24 -10.15
C ASN A 224 29.62 11.70 -10.02
N GLY A 225 28.48 11.01 -9.92
CA GLY A 225 28.42 9.54 -9.76
C GLY A 225 28.52 9.05 -8.31
N TYR A 226 28.56 9.96 -7.35
CA TYR A 226 28.61 9.66 -5.92
C TYR A 226 27.37 10.18 -5.21
N LEU A 227 26.86 9.39 -4.26
CA LEU A 227 25.98 9.88 -3.21
C LEU A 227 26.81 10.35 -2.02
N HIS A 228 26.47 11.51 -1.49
CA HIS A 228 27.13 12.14 -0.35
C HIS A 228 26.16 12.11 0.81
N PHE A 229 26.50 11.38 1.87
CA PHE A 229 25.75 11.35 3.12
C PHE A 229 26.43 12.27 4.13
N LEU A 230 25.64 12.93 4.98
CA LEU A 230 26.13 13.78 6.07
C LEU A 230 25.73 13.15 7.42
N PRO A 231 26.60 12.32 8.01
CA PRO A 231 26.41 11.76 9.35
C PRO A 231 26.61 12.84 10.43
N LYS A 232 26.20 12.53 11.66
CA LYS A 232 26.22 13.44 12.81
C LYS A 232 27.59 13.95 13.23
N ASP A 233 28.64 13.18 12.93
CA ASP A 233 30.01 13.59 13.19
C ASP A 233 30.49 14.67 12.20
N GLY A 234 29.65 14.99 11.20
CA GLY A 234 29.80 15.93 10.08
C GLY A 234 30.75 15.46 8.97
N THR A 235 31.32 14.26 9.07
CA THR A 235 32.22 13.70 8.06
C THR A 235 31.42 13.33 6.82
N ILE A 236 31.65 13.97 5.68
CA ILE A 236 30.87 13.67 4.49
C ILE A 236 31.27 12.28 3.96
N LEU A 237 30.36 11.33 4.02
CA LEU A 237 30.54 9.96 3.54
C LEU A 237 30.16 9.90 2.06
N THR A 238 31.07 9.41 1.21
CA THR A 238 30.81 9.26 -0.23
C THR A 238 30.56 7.81 -0.59
N PHE A 239 29.53 7.55 -1.39
CA PHE A 239 29.18 6.25 -1.92
C PHE A 239 29.19 6.31 -3.44
N ASN A 240 30.06 5.54 -4.10
CA ASN A 240 30.11 5.45 -5.55
C ASN A 240 28.97 4.56 -6.05
N VAL A 241 28.07 5.13 -6.86
CA VAL A 241 26.85 4.44 -7.31
C VAL A 241 27.16 3.31 -8.31
N SER A 242 28.32 3.36 -8.98
CA SER A 242 28.68 2.38 -10.01
C SER A 242 29.25 1.08 -9.45
N ASP A 243 30.26 1.19 -8.58
CA ASP A 243 30.96 0.04 -7.97
C ASP A 243 30.55 -0.22 -6.51
N GLU A 244 29.69 0.62 -5.94
CA GLU A 244 29.12 0.50 -4.59
C GLU A 244 30.19 0.52 -3.50
N THR A 245 31.21 1.36 -3.70
CA THR A 245 32.31 1.58 -2.76
C THR A 245 32.15 2.86 -1.93
N PHE A 246 32.73 2.85 -0.73
CA PHE A 246 32.70 3.95 0.23
C PHE A 246 34.03 4.70 0.29
N GLY A 247 33.93 6.01 0.51
CA GLY A 247 35.03 6.93 0.79
C GLY A 247 34.57 8.07 1.69
N SER A 248 35.42 9.05 1.96
CA SER A 248 35.05 10.20 2.78
C SER A 248 35.68 11.51 2.29
N LEU A 249 35.05 12.61 2.68
CA LEU A 249 35.51 13.97 2.43
C LEU A 249 35.55 14.77 3.74
N PRO A 250 36.56 15.63 3.91
CA PRO A 250 36.59 16.53 5.04
C PRO A 250 35.51 17.63 4.86
N PRO A 251 34.95 18.10 5.98
CA PRO A 251 34.03 19.23 6.04
C PRO A 251 34.73 20.59 5.82
N PRO A 252 33.99 21.69 5.54
CA PRO A 252 34.57 23.03 5.43
C PRO A 252 35.14 23.53 6.78
N PRO A 253 36.30 24.22 6.79
CA PRO A 253 36.81 24.90 7.99
C PRO A 253 36.01 26.20 8.29
N PRO A 254 35.80 26.59 9.57
CA PRO A 254 36.19 25.93 10.82
C PRO A 254 35.14 24.92 11.31
N TYR A 255 35.61 23.75 11.79
CA TYR A 255 34.75 22.62 12.12
C TYR A 255 34.23 22.60 13.57
N LEU A 256 32.91 22.37 13.69
CA LEU A 256 32.09 22.07 14.87
C LEU A 256 32.58 22.65 16.22
N ASP A 257 32.29 23.93 16.47
CA ASP A 257 32.11 24.37 17.86
C ASP A 257 31.02 23.51 18.51
N HIS A 258 31.16 23.20 19.80
CA HIS A 258 30.28 22.31 20.58
C HIS A 258 28.81 22.78 20.73
N GLU A 259 28.39 23.79 19.97
CA GLU A 259 27.04 24.35 19.95
C GLU A 259 26.33 23.91 18.67
N ASN A 260 25.42 22.93 18.78
CA ASN A 260 24.56 22.33 17.74
C ASN A 260 24.09 23.35 16.66
N PRO A 261 24.78 23.50 15.52
CA PRO A 261 24.24 24.28 14.41
C PRO A 261 23.39 23.37 13.50
N VAL A 262 22.36 23.92 12.87
CA VAL A 262 21.65 23.20 11.80
C VAL A 262 22.58 23.15 10.58
N VAL A 263 22.94 21.95 10.14
CA VAL A 263 23.81 21.72 8.97
C VAL A 263 23.02 20.99 7.91
N ARG A 264 23.08 21.49 6.67
CA ARG A 264 22.41 20.91 5.51
C ARG A 264 23.38 20.76 4.35
N MET A 265 23.11 19.79 3.48
CA MET A 265 23.89 19.57 2.26
C MET A 265 22.97 19.58 1.03
N THR A 266 23.44 20.19 -0.05
CA THR A 266 22.74 20.20 -1.34
C THR A 266 23.73 20.26 -2.49
N GLU A 267 23.24 20.09 -3.71
CA GLU A 267 24.01 20.38 -4.93
C GLU A 267 23.66 21.80 -5.40
N LEU A 268 24.69 22.57 -5.75
CA LEU A 268 24.54 23.93 -6.28
C LEU A 268 25.54 24.17 -7.41
N ASP A 269 25.03 24.34 -8.63
CA ASP A 269 25.80 24.68 -9.83
C ASP A 269 26.97 23.71 -10.10
N GLY A 270 26.68 22.41 -10.04
CA GLY A 270 27.63 21.32 -10.23
C GLY A 270 28.62 21.13 -9.08
N CYS A 271 28.42 21.80 -7.95
CA CYS A 271 29.29 21.74 -6.77
C CYS A 271 28.53 21.21 -5.55
N LEU A 272 29.23 20.53 -4.65
CA LEU A 272 28.67 20.14 -3.36
C LEU A 272 28.61 21.38 -2.47
N CYS A 273 27.43 21.68 -1.93
CA CYS A 273 27.18 22.84 -1.09
C CYS A 273 26.83 22.40 0.32
N LEU A 274 27.52 22.95 1.32
CA LEU A 274 27.22 22.74 2.73
C LEU A 274 26.78 24.06 3.36
N CYS A 275 25.61 24.05 3.99
CA CYS A 275 25.00 25.19 4.62
C CYS A 275 24.98 25.02 6.13
N ARG A 276 25.25 26.10 6.85
CA ARG A 276 25.26 26.13 8.32
C ARG A 276 24.55 27.39 8.82
N GLU A 277 23.64 27.20 9.77
CA GLU A 277 23.02 28.29 10.52
C GLU A 277 23.03 27.93 12.00
N LYS A 278 23.51 28.85 12.85
CA LYS A 278 23.39 28.70 14.30
C LYS A 278 22.00 29.20 14.69
N THR A 279 21.17 28.32 15.25
CA THR A 279 19.81 28.64 15.68
C THR A 279 19.80 29.92 16.52
N ASP A 280 19.00 30.89 16.09
CA ASP A 280 18.71 32.19 16.71
C ASP A 280 19.87 33.18 17.00
N GLU A 281 21.14 32.83 16.73
CA GLU A 281 22.28 33.67 17.17
C GLU A 281 23.38 33.97 16.12
N GLY A 282 23.44 33.28 14.98
CA GLY A 282 24.57 33.38 14.04
C GLY A 282 24.20 33.68 12.58
N PRO A 283 25.19 34.08 11.75
CA PRO A 283 24.97 34.28 10.33
C PRO A 283 24.76 32.94 9.61
N TYR A 284 23.94 32.96 8.55
CA TYR A 284 23.82 31.87 7.60
C TYR A 284 25.08 31.80 6.73
N GLN A 285 25.69 30.62 6.61
CA GLN A 285 26.89 30.41 5.82
C GLN A 285 26.67 29.29 4.80
N ALA A 286 27.04 29.54 3.54
CA ALA A 286 27.07 28.52 2.49
C ALA A 286 28.50 28.34 1.97
N TRP A 287 28.93 27.09 1.86
CA TRP A 287 30.27 26.70 1.40
C TRP A 287 30.17 25.78 0.19
N LEU A 288 30.99 26.03 -0.82
CA LEU A 288 31.08 25.20 -2.03
C LEU A 288 32.39 24.42 -2.04
N LEU A 289 32.29 23.13 -2.35
CA LEU A 289 33.45 22.30 -2.65
C LEU A 289 33.74 22.37 -4.14
N ARG A 290 34.70 23.21 -4.53
CA ARG A 290 35.18 23.27 -5.92
C ARG A 290 36.21 22.17 -6.19
N ASP A 291 36.31 21.79 -7.46
CA ASP A 291 37.30 20.83 -7.96
C ASP A 291 37.32 19.50 -7.19
N PHE A 292 36.15 18.84 -7.15
CA PHE A 292 35.91 17.54 -6.49
C PHE A 292 37.01 16.49 -6.75
N LYS A 293 37.62 16.50 -7.95
CA LYS A 293 38.64 15.53 -8.38
C LYS A 293 40.09 15.93 -8.10
N ALA A 294 40.39 17.21 -7.88
CA ALA A 294 41.77 17.71 -7.83
C ALA A 294 42.22 18.12 -6.43
N ASN A 295 41.64 19.21 -5.88
CA ASN A 295 42.17 19.86 -4.68
C ASN A 295 41.21 19.84 -3.48
N LYS A 296 39.94 19.47 -3.66
CA LYS A 296 38.92 19.34 -2.60
C LYS A 296 38.92 20.53 -1.62
N GLN A 297 38.93 21.75 -2.15
CA GLN A 297 38.95 22.97 -1.35
C GLN A 297 37.55 23.54 -1.18
N TRP A 298 37.20 23.83 0.06
CA TRP A 298 35.97 24.52 0.41
C TRP A 298 36.17 26.04 0.27
N GLU A 299 35.26 26.68 -0.44
CA GLU A 299 35.21 28.14 -0.61
C GLU A 299 33.89 28.65 -0.05
N GLN A 300 33.93 29.76 0.70
CA GLN A 300 32.72 30.37 1.22
C GLN A 300 32.00 31.10 0.07
N LEU A 301 30.77 30.68 -0.23
CA LEU A 301 29.94 31.28 -1.27
C LEU A 301 29.29 32.57 -0.78
N CYS A 302 28.63 32.52 0.37
CA CYS A 302 27.97 33.68 0.97
C CYS A 302 27.89 33.55 2.50
N CYS A 303 27.82 34.68 3.17
CA CYS A 303 27.55 34.77 4.60
C CYS A 303 26.71 36.01 4.89
N PHE A 304 25.51 35.82 5.44
CA PHE A 304 24.59 36.92 5.74
C PHE A 304 23.88 36.69 7.08
N ASP A 305 23.50 37.79 7.73
CA ASP A 305 22.76 37.76 9.00
C ASP A 305 21.31 38.21 8.75
N ARG A 306 20.35 37.31 8.98
CA ARG A 306 18.92 37.59 8.78
C ARG A 306 18.39 38.67 9.73
N ARG A 307 19.05 38.89 10.86
CA ARG A 307 18.65 39.89 11.87
C ARG A 307 18.85 41.32 11.38
N VAL A 308 19.75 41.53 10.41
CA VAL A 308 19.99 42.87 9.82
C VAL A 308 19.08 43.17 8.63
N TRP A 309 18.27 42.20 8.18
CA TRP A 309 17.28 42.44 7.12
C TRP A 309 16.21 43.43 7.60
N PRO A 310 15.61 44.24 6.69
CA PRO A 310 14.51 45.11 7.08
C PRO A 310 13.29 44.29 7.56
N GLU A 311 12.49 44.89 8.45
CA GLU A 311 11.41 44.20 9.16
C GLU A 311 10.40 43.48 8.22
N PRO A 312 9.93 44.08 7.10
CA PRO A 312 8.99 43.41 6.20
C PRO A 312 9.53 42.10 5.63
N GLU A 313 10.79 42.10 5.16
CA GLU A 313 11.45 40.93 4.60
C GLU A 313 11.77 39.91 5.68
N ARG A 314 12.16 40.36 6.88
CA ARG A 314 12.47 39.47 8.02
C ARG A 314 11.24 38.70 8.47
N VAL A 315 10.08 39.35 8.57
CA VAL A 315 8.80 38.70 8.92
C VAL A 315 8.35 37.76 7.80
N GLN A 316 8.47 38.19 6.54
CA GLN A 316 8.04 37.36 5.41
C GLN A 316 8.92 36.12 5.21
N LEU A 317 10.24 36.21 5.46
CA LEU A 317 11.21 35.11 5.28
C LEU A 317 11.57 34.41 6.59
N GLN A 318 10.73 34.53 7.62
CA GLN A 318 10.86 33.72 8.82
C GLN A 318 10.59 32.26 8.45
N SER A 319 11.62 31.44 8.64
CA SER A 319 11.59 30.00 8.38
C SER A 319 12.73 29.30 9.12
N LYS A 320 12.48 28.10 9.64
CA LYS A 320 13.44 27.16 10.25
C LYS A 320 14.20 26.36 9.19
N TRP A 321 13.70 26.29 7.96
CA TRP A 321 14.33 25.62 6.85
C TRP A 321 14.70 26.61 5.74
N ILE A 322 16.00 26.76 5.44
CA ILE A 322 16.51 27.56 4.33
C ILE A 322 17.66 26.82 3.64
N THR A 323 17.52 26.57 2.34
CA THR A 323 18.54 25.88 1.52
C THR A 323 18.68 26.56 0.15
N PRO A 324 19.90 26.67 -0.40
CA PRO A 324 20.10 27.18 -1.74
C PRO A 324 19.52 26.23 -2.78
N LEU A 325 18.76 26.77 -3.73
CA LEU A 325 18.10 26.04 -4.81
C LEU A 325 18.92 26.08 -6.10
N ALA A 326 19.36 27.27 -6.52
CA ALA A 326 20.07 27.47 -7.79
C ALA A 326 20.81 28.82 -7.79
N MET A 327 21.74 28.98 -8.73
CA MET A 327 22.33 30.28 -9.04
C MET A 327 21.40 31.04 -10.02
N CYS A 328 21.16 32.33 -9.78
CA CYS A 328 20.36 33.17 -10.67
C CYS A 328 21.15 33.54 -11.93
N SER A 329 20.72 33.04 -13.10
CA SER A 329 21.30 33.35 -14.41
C SER A 329 21.39 34.86 -14.64
N GLY A 330 22.61 35.38 -14.80
CA GLY A 330 22.89 36.77 -15.19
C GLY A 330 22.98 37.80 -14.04
N ARG A 331 22.83 37.42 -12.76
CA ARG A 331 22.87 38.38 -11.62
C ARG A 331 23.85 38.06 -10.49
N ASN A 332 24.66 36.99 -10.57
CA ASN A 332 25.57 36.56 -9.49
C ASN A 332 24.87 36.45 -8.12
N LYS A 333 23.57 36.14 -8.07
CA LYS A 333 22.78 35.96 -6.85
C LYS A 333 22.52 34.48 -6.58
N VAL A 334 22.42 34.11 -5.32
CA VAL A 334 22.03 32.76 -4.89
C VAL A 334 20.54 32.75 -4.58
N MET A 335 19.79 31.83 -5.18
CA MET A 335 18.37 31.62 -4.93
C MET A 335 18.17 30.63 -3.79
N PHE A 336 17.35 30.98 -2.82
CA PHE A 336 17.02 30.18 -1.64
C PHE A 336 15.54 29.84 -1.60
N GLY A 337 15.24 28.64 -1.13
CA GLY A 337 13.88 28.20 -0.79
C GLY A 337 13.70 28.15 0.72
N THR A 338 12.46 28.33 1.18
CA THR A 338 12.07 28.20 2.59
C THR A 338 11.17 26.98 2.83
N GLY A 339 11.06 26.54 4.09
CA GLY A 339 10.09 25.51 4.51
C GLY A 339 8.62 25.93 4.31
N THR A 340 8.39 27.23 4.10
CA THR A 340 7.07 27.82 3.84
C THR A 340 6.81 28.10 2.35
N CYS A 341 7.48 27.38 1.44
CA CYS A 341 7.35 27.51 -0.03
C CYS A 341 7.71 28.89 -0.61
N LYS A 342 8.41 29.76 0.13
CA LYS A 342 8.86 31.08 -0.36
C LYS A 342 10.22 30.96 -1.03
N VAL A 343 10.47 31.87 -1.98
CA VAL A 343 11.73 31.94 -2.73
C VAL A 343 12.28 33.35 -2.68
N PHE A 344 13.56 33.47 -2.35
CA PHE A 344 14.25 34.75 -2.35
C PHE A 344 15.67 34.61 -2.92
N ALA A 345 16.25 35.71 -3.38
CA ALA A 345 17.61 35.76 -3.88
C ALA A 345 18.47 36.71 -3.03
N VAL A 346 19.72 36.32 -2.77
CA VAL A 346 20.68 37.12 -1.99
C VAL A 346 21.95 37.31 -2.81
N ASP A 347 22.51 38.53 -2.78
CA ASP A 347 23.85 38.79 -3.31
C ASP A 347 24.89 38.11 -2.40
N PRO A 348 25.98 37.51 -2.93
CA PRO A 348 27.02 36.85 -2.16
C PRO A 348 27.61 37.72 -1.03
N ASP A 349 27.60 39.05 -1.23
CA ASP A 349 28.07 40.06 -0.29
C ASP A 349 27.11 40.31 0.90
N GLY A 350 25.94 39.64 0.94
CA GLY A 350 25.01 39.66 2.08
C GLY A 350 24.07 40.87 2.15
N CYS A 351 23.74 41.48 1.01
CA CYS A 351 22.75 42.55 0.90
C CYS A 351 21.31 42.09 1.24
N ALA A 352 20.37 43.05 1.30
CA ALA A 352 18.95 42.76 1.55
C ALA A 352 18.39 41.74 0.53
N PRO A 353 17.55 40.79 0.98
CA PRO A 353 17.02 39.73 0.11
C PRO A 353 16.01 40.30 -0.91
N GLU A 354 16.06 39.78 -2.14
CA GLU A 354 15.05 40.01 -3.17
C GLU A 354 14.03 38.87 -3.11
N ILE A 355 12.83 39.12 -2.57
CA ILE A 355 11.75 38.13 -2.57
C ILE A 355 11.27 37.92 -4.00
N MET A 356 11.35 36.68 -4.48
CA MET A 356 11.01 36.30 -5.86
C MET A 356 9.64 35.62 -5.96
N LEU A 357 9.30 34.81 -4.95
CA LEU A 357 8.01 34.13 -4.83
C LEU A 357 7.56 34.19 -3.38
N SER A 358 6.36 34.74 -3.18
CA SER A 358 5.52 34.48 -2.02
C SER A 358 4.25 33.82 -2.56
N PRO A 359 3.94 32.57 -2.20
CA PRO A 359 2.70 31.92 -2.59
C PRO A 359 1.48 32.82 -2.29
N ASP A 360 0.49 32.82 -3.19
CA ASP A 360 -0.72 33.63 -3.05
C ASP A 360 -1.54 33.18 -1.82
N GLU A 361 -2.34 34.09 -1.22
CA GLU A 361 -3.34 33.69 -0.21
C GLU A 361 -4.41 32.77 -0.82
N ASP A 362 -4.60 32.85 -2.14
CA ASP A 362 -5.51 31.99 -2.91
C ASP A 362 -4.98 30.56 -3.14
N ILE A 363 -3.74 30.23 -2.74
CA ILE A 363 -3.24 28.85 -2.71
C ILE A 363 -3.63 28.26 -1.34
N PRO A 364 -4.63 27.36 -1.28
CA PRO A 364 -5.09 26.80 -0.02
C PRO A 364 -3.98 25.93 0.60
N GLY A 365 -3.81 26.05 1.93
CA GLY A 365 -2.83 25.29 2.72
C GLY A 365 -2.30 26.01 3.95
N THR A 366 -1.83 25.23 4.93
CA THR A 366 -0.96 25.72 6.00
C THR A 366 0.51 25.57 5.57
N TYR A 367 1.40 26.30 6.23
CA TYR A 367 2.84 26.26 5.97
C TYR A 367 3.51 25.95 7.29
N ASP A 368 3.38 24.70 7.76
CA ASP A 368 4.08 24.31 8.99
C ASP A 368 5.59 24.33 8.73
N ASP A 369 6.31 25.06 9.58
CA ASP A 369 7.71 25.38 9.41
C ASP A 369 8.50 24.59 10.45
N THR A 370 8.99 23.44 10.03
CA THR A 370 9.85 22.57 10.82
C THR A 370 11.30 22.70 10.38
N GLU A 371 12.23 22.21 11.21
CA GLU A 371 13.65 22.15 10.83
C GLU A 371 13.92 21.06 9.77
N ASP A 372 12.94 20.22 9.42
CA ASP A 372 13.19 19.01 8.64
C ASP A 372 12.48 19.01 7.27
N ASP A 373 11.54 19.93 7.05
CA ASP A 373 10.67 19.91 5.88
C ASP A 373 11.19 20.78 4.74
N GLN A 374 11.73 20.14 3.72
CA GLN A 374 11.95 20.77 2.44
C GLN A 374 10.61 20.86 1.70
N ALA A 375 9.97 22.03 1.67
CA ALA A 375 8.68 22.20 0.99
C ALA A 375 8.80 22.51 -0.52
N ILE A 376 10.02 22.82 -1.00
CA ILE A 376 10.27 23.24 -2.38
C ILE A 376 11.47 22.52 -3.02
N GLY A 377 11.30 22.09 -4.26
CA GLY A 377 12.30 21.40 -5.07
C GLY A 377 12.50 22.04 -6.45
N LEU A 378 13.55 21.61 -7.15
CA LEU A 378 13.74 21.95 -8.57
C LEU A 378 12.94 21.00 -9.45
N LEU A 379 12.33 21.52 -10.51
CA LEU A 379 11.62 20.76 -11.52
C LEU A 379 12.50 20.64 -12.78
N GLU A 380 12.88 19.42 -13.13
CA GLU A 380 13.48 19.10 -14.44
C GLU A 380 12.42 18.37 -15.26
N GLU A 381 12.09 18.92 -16.44
CA GLU A 381 11.06 18.35 -17.28
C GLU A 381 11.57 17.11 -18.00
N SER A 382 10.93 15.96 -17.78
CA SER A 382 11.45 14.67 -18.27
C SER A 382 10.37 13.63 -18.52
N LEU A 383 10.63 12.76 -19.48
CA LEU A 383 9.80 11.61 -19.84
C LEU A 383 10.36 10.27 -19.34
N VAL A 384 11.36 10.33 -18.47
CA VAL A 384 11.99 9.16 -17.83
C VAL A 384 10.89 8.36 -17.09
N PRO A 385 10.51 7.15 -17.57
CA PRO A 385 9.49 6.33 -16.88
C PRO A 385 9.99 5.83 -15.53
N LEU A 386 9.10 5.59 -14.56
CA LEU A 386 9.49 4.96 -13.28
C LEU A 386 9.58 3.43 -13.33
N GLY A 387 8.87 2.80 -14.28
CA GLY A 387 8.72 1.34 -14.36
C GLY A 387 7.76 0.86 -13.26
N ARG A 388 6.56 0.39 -13.62
CA ARG A 388 5.62 -0.19 -12.65
C ARG A 388 5.98 -1.67 -12.43
N ILE A 389 6.12 -2.08 -11.17
CA ILE A 389 6.38 -3.48 -10.77
C ILE A 389 5.33 -4.44 -11.35
N ASP A 390 4.14 -3.90 -11.58
CA ASP A 390 2.93 -4.62 -11.97
C ASP A 390 2.77 -4.76 -13.49
N GLU A 391 3.03 -3.71 -14.27
CA GLU A 391 2.84 -3.74 -15.74
C GLU A 391 4.03 -4.39 -16.50
N GLU A 392 5.11 -4.75 -15.81
CA GLU A 392 6.34 -5.28 -16.40
C GLU A 392 6.31 -6.80 -16.63
N MET A 393 5.15 -7.37 -16.97
CA MET A 393 4.99 -8.78 -17.39
C MET A 393 5.88 -9.12 -18.60
N HIS A 394 6.29 -8.13 -19.39
CA HIS A 394 7.18 -8.30 -20.55
C HIS A 394 8.68 -8.45 -20.22
N LEU A 395 9.07 -8.33 -18.93
CA LEU A 395 10.47 -8.41 -18.50
C LEU A 395 10.86 -9.75 -17.84
N LEU A 396 9.93 -10.70 -17.71
CA LEU A 396 10.31 -12.05 -17.31
C LEU A 396 11.20 -12.63 -18.42
N THR A 397 12.46 -12.89 -18.09
CA THR A 397 13.30 -13.68 -19.00
C THR A 397 12.60 -15.03 -19.26
N PRO A 398 12.80 -15.70 -20.40
CA PRO A 398 12.17 -17.00 -20.68
C PRO A 398 12.41 -18.05 -19.58
N THR A 399 13.52 -17.92 -18.85
CA THR A 399 13.82 -18.74 -17.67
C THR A 399 12.89 -18.44 -16.50
N ILE A 400 12.56 -17.17 -16.24
CA ILE A 400 11.63 -16.79 -15.17
C ILE A 400 10.22 -17.22 -15.53
N GLU A 401 9.79 -17.07 -16.79
CA GLU A 401 8.49 -17.58 -17.25
C GLU A 401 8.38 -19.10 -17.03
N ALA A 402 9.42 -19.87 -17.37
CA ALA A 402 9.41 -21.31 -17.13
C ALA A 402 9.31 -21.67 -15.64
N TRP A 403 9.99 -20.92 -14.76
CA TRP A 403 9.86 -21.12 -13.31
C TRP A 403 8.51 -20.69 -12.79
N TRP A 404 7.95 -19.59 -13.29
CA TRP A 404 6.59 -19.13 -12.98
C TRP A 404 5.56 -20.21 -13.26
N ASP A 405 5.66 -20.84 -14.44
CA ASP A 405 4.81 -21.94 -14.85
C ASP A 405 4.95 -23.19 -13.99
N VAL A 406 6.08 -23.39 -13.32
CA VAL A 406 6.29 -24.50 -12.38
C VAL A 406 5.77 -24.12 -10.99
N LEU A 407 6.18 -22.96 -10.48
CA LEU A 407 5.90 -22.52 -9.12
C LEU A 407 4.39 -22.34 -8.87
N LYS A 408 3.61 -21.91 -9.87
CA LYS A 408 2.16 -21.70 -9.73
C LYS A 408 1.37 -22.97 -9.38
N TRP A 409 1.93 -24.15 -9.59
CA TRP A 409 1.29 -25.44 -9.27
C TRP A 409 1.76 -26.05 -7.94
N LEU A 410 2.78 -25.48 -7.32
CA LEU A 410 3.32 -26.00 -6.07
C LEU A 410 2.49 -25.52 -4.86
N PRO A 411 2.46 -26.29 -3.76
CA PRO A 411 1.85 -25.82 -2.52
C PRO A 411 2.48 -24.51 -2.05
N THR A 412 1.66 -23.61 -1.52
CA THR A 412 2.02 -22.30 -0.95
C THR A 412 3.27 -22.39 -0.08
N ARG A 413 3.33 -23.36 0.84
CA ARG A 413 4.49 -23.53 1.73
C ARG A 413 5.78 -23.82 0.96
N SER A 414 5.72 -24.70 -0.04
CA SER A 414 6.87 -24.98 -0.91
C SER A 414 7.27 -23.75 -1.71
N VAL A 415 6.30 -23.00 -2.25
CA VAL A 415 6.58 -21.75 -2.97
C VAL A 415 7.23 -20.72 -2.06
N MET A 416 6.77 -20.58 -0.82
CA MET A 416 7.39 -19.71 0.19
C MET A 416 8.83 -20.12 0.51
N GLU A 417 9.11 -21.42 0.68
CA GLU A 417 10.46 -21.91 0.92
C GLU A 417 11.37 -21.67 -0.30
N LEU A 418 10.85 -21.90 -1.51
CA LEU A 418 11.56 -21.64 -2.77
C LEU A 418 11.79 -20.14 -3.00
N SER A 419 10.89 -19.27 -2.55
CA SER A 419 11.06 -17.81 -2.61
C SER A 419 12.33 -17.31 -1.89
N LEU A 420 12.93 -18.13 -1.02
CA LEU A 420 14.17 -17.81 -0.32
C LEU A 420 15.44 -18.19 -1.10
N VAL A 421 15.30 -18.95 -2.19
CA VAL A 421 16.43 -19.51 -2.96
C VAL A 421 17.12 -18.45 -3.82
N CYS A 422 16.33 -17.65 -4.55
CA CYS A 422 16.85 -16.56 -5.39
C CYS A 422 15.88 -15.37 -5.42
N ARG A 423 16.39 -14.22 -5.85
CA ARG A 423 15.64 -12.96 -5.84
C ARG A 423 14.55 -12.93 -6.91
N GLU A 424 14.81 -13.60 -8.04
CA GLU A 424 13.88 -13.74 -9.16
C GLU A 424 12.63 -14.51 -8.73
N TRP A 425 12.81 -15.63 -8.02
CA TRP A 425 11.67 -16.39 -7.49
C TRP A 425 10.96 -15.62 -6.38
N ARG A 426 11.71 -14.93 -5.51
CA ARG A 426 11.10 -14.06 -4.50
C ARG A 426 10.17 -13.04 -5.15
N MET A 427 10.65 -12.35 -6.19
CA MET A 427 9.89 -11.38 -6.95
C MET A 427 8.65 -12.00 -7.60
N ALA A 428 8.82 -13.14 -8.30
CA ALA A 428 7.70 -13.85 -8.89
C ALA A 428 6.61 -14.12 -7.84
N THR A 429 6.99 -14.61 -6.66
CA THR A 429 6.03 -14.96 -5.60
C THR A 429 5.38 -13.77 -4.87
N THR A 430 5.86 -12.56 -5.10
CA THR A 430 5.27 -11.32 -4.54
C THR A 430 4.51 -10.50 -5.57
N ASN A 431 4.54 -10.88 -6.85
CA ASN A 431 3.80 -10.21 -7.91
C ASN A 431 2.31 -10.59 -7.85
N SER A 432 1.41 -9.60 -8.02
CA SER A 432 -0.04 -9.80 -7.97
C SER A 432 -0.53 -10.84 -8.98
N TRP A 433 -0.19 -10.73 -10.27
CA TRP A 433 -0.56 -11.73 -11.28
C TRP A 433 -0.07 -13.14 -10.94
N PHE A 434 1.12 -13.29 -10.32
CA PHE A 434 1.55 -14.63 -9.87
C PHE A 434 0.66 -15.13 -8.75
N ILE A 435 0.35 -14.28 -7.78
CA ILE A 435 -0.49 -14.62 -6.64
C ILE A 435 -1.87 -15.06 -7.15
N ASP A 436 -2.47 -14.30 -8.06
CA ASP A 436 -3.79 -14.60 -8.61
C ASP A 436 -3.76 -15.89 -9.44
N ALA A 437 -2.74 -16.04 -10.31
CA ALA A 437 -2.52 -17.29 -11.04
C ALA A 437 -2.26 -18.47 -10.09
N HIS A 438 -1.49 -18.29 -9.02
CA HIS A 438 -1.17 -19.34 -8.05
C HIS A 438 -2.44 -19.78 -7.30
N VAL A 439 -3.28 -18.84 -6.85
CA VAL A 439 -4.57 -19.16 -6.21
C VAL A 439 -5.44 -20.01 -7.12
N VAL A 440 -5.58 -19.65 -8.40
CA VAL A 440 -6.38 -20.44 -9.34
C VAL A 440 -5.74 -21.82 -9.59
N ASN A 441 -4.45 -21.86 -9.91
CA ASN A 441 -3.78 -23.10 -10.32
C ASN A 441 -3.57 -24.08 -9.16
N ALA A 442 -3.13 -23.61 -7.99
CA ALA A 442 -2.86 -24.45 -6.81
C ALA A 442 -4.13 -25.08 -6.21
N ASN A 443 -5.30 -24.50 -6.50
CA ASN A 443 -6.61 -25.01 -6.08
C ASN A 443 -7.44 -25.66 -7.21
N SER A 444 -6.97 -25.61 -8.47
CA SER A 444 -7.68 -26.17 -9.64
C SER A 444 -7.84 -27.70 -9.62
N ILE A 445 -6.94 -28.41 -8.95
CA ILE A 445 -7.01 -29.87 -8.84
C ILE A 445 -8.01 -30.22 -7.76
N LYS A 446 -9.06 -31.00 -8.11
CA LYS A 446 -10.04 -31.54 -7.14
C LYS A 446 -9.32 -32.26 -6.01
N ARG A 447 -9.24 -31.62 -4.86
CA ARG A 447 -8.65 -32.12 -3.61
C ARG A 447 -9.67 -31.97 -2.50
N ARG A 448 -9.53 -32.80 -1.47
CA ARG A 448 -10.36 -32.64 -0.26
C ARG A 448 -10.18 -31.23 0.31
N PRO A 449 -11.23 -30.65 0.93
CA PRO A 449 -11.13 -29.36 1.58
C PRO A 449 -9.98 -29.36 2.60
N ARG A 450 -9.14 -28.34 2.55
CA ARG A 450 -8.04 -28.20 3.53
C ARG A 450 -8.58 -27.48 4.75
N ILE A 451 -8.42 -28.10 5.90
CA ILE A 451 -9.02 -27.63 7.15
C ILE A 451 -7.91 -27.21 8.10
N MET A 452 -8.02 -26.01 8.66
CA MET A 452 -7.18 -25.57 9.77
C MET A 452 -8.05 -25.24 10.98
N PHE A 453 -7.51 -25.53 12.16
CA PHE A 453 -7.98 -24.95 13.40
C PHE A 453 -7.31 -23.61 13.64
N ILE A 454 -8.09 -22.61 14.05
CA ILE A 454 -7.53 -21.40 14.66
C ILE A 454 -7.30 -21.73 16.14
N LEU A 455 -6.08 -21.50 16.64
CA LEU A 455 -5.71 -21.65 18.06
C LEU A 455 -5.76 -20.31 18.78
N ASP A 456 -5.35 -19.24 18.11
CA ASP A 456 -5.48 -17.88 18.61
C ASP A 456 -5.57 -16.90 17.43
N PRO A 457 -6.74 -16.29 17.17
CA PRO A 457 -6.90 -15.32 16.09
C PRO A 457 -6.14 -14.02 16.37
N THR A 458 -5.87 -13.70 17.64
CA THR A 458 -5.12 -12.50 18.06
C THR A 458 -3.67 -12.55 17.60
N PHE A 459 -3.09 -13.75 17.53
CA PHE A 459 -1.70 -13.98 17.16
C PHE A 459 -1.52 -14.78 15.87
N GLY A 460 -2.60 -15.06 15.14
CA GLY A 460 -2.56 -15.84 13.89
C GLY A 460 -1.97 -17.23 14.05
N GLN A 461 -2.31 -17.91 15.15
CA GLN A 461 -1.86 -19.27 15.38
C GLN A 461 -2.85 -20.24 14.74
N PHE A 462 -2.37 -21.01 13.76
CA PHE A 462 -3.14 -22.02 13.04
C PHE A 462 -2.52 -23.40 13.23
N CYS A 463 -3.36 -24.43 13.24
CA CYS A 463 -2.95 -25.83 13.27
C CYS A 463 -3.67 -26.60 12.16
N ASP A 464 -2.93 -27.39 11.39
CA ASP A 464 -3.54 -28.30 10.43
C ASP A 464 -4.33 -29.40 11.17
N LEU A 465 -5.43 -29.86 10.57
CA LEU A 465 -6.24 -30.95 11.10
C LEU A 465 -5.40 -32.23 11.31
N ASP A 466 -4.51 -32.53 10.36
CA ASP A 466 -3.67 -33.75 10.40
C ASP A 466 -2.57 -33.66 11.48
N ASP A 467 -2.18 -32.44 11.85
CA ASP A 467 -1.10 -32.17 12.82
C ASP A 467 -1.62 -31.94 14.24
N ALA A 468 -2.94 -31.92 14.47
CA ALA A 468 -3.56 -31.55 15.75
C ALA A 468 -3.33 -32.62 16.85
N PRO A 469 -2.37 -32.44 17.79
CA PRO A 469 -2.01 -33.48 18.77
C PRO A 469 -2.79 -33.34 20.09
N PHE A 470 -3.49 -32.21 20.27
CA PHE A 470 -4.18 -31.79 21.50
C PHE A 470 -5.45 -31.04 21.12
N PRO A 471 -6.46 -30.98 22.00
CA PRO A 471 -7.64 -30.17 21.74
C PRO A 471 -7.22 -28.71 21.46
N PRO A 472 -7.71 -28.08 20.36
CA PRO A 472 -7.48 -26.68 20.08
C PRO A 472 -7.97 -25.81 21.25
N ASN A 473 -7.44 -24.59 21.37
CA ASN A 473 -7.93 -23.66 22.37
C ASN A 473 -9.43 -23.46 22.18
N PHE A 474 -10.17 -23.59 23.27
CA PHE A 474 -11.61 -23.43 23.23
C PHE A 474 -12.02 -22.05 23.70
N TRP A 475 -12.93 -21.43 22.96
CA TRP A 475 -13.52 -20.14 23.32
C TRP A 475 -14.92 -20.32 23.89
N SER A 476 -15.24 -19.42 24.83
CA SER A 476 -16.59 -19.26 25.38
C SER A 476 -17.36 -18.14 24.68
N ALA A 477 -16.76 -17.50 23.69
CA ALA A 477 -17.30 -16.36 22.95
C ALA A 477 -17.64 -16.77 21.51
N PRO A 478 -18.59 -16.08 20.85
CA PRO A 478 -18.92 -16.36 19.46
C PRO A 478 -17.68 -16.20 18.58
N PHE A 479 -17.45 -17.22 17.76
CA PHE A 479 -16.36 -17.29 16.80
C PHE A 479 -16.94 -17.69 15.46
N HIS A 480 -16.70 -16.88 14.43
CA HIS A 480 -17.11 -17.18 13.06
C HIS A 480 -16.02 -16.78 12.07
N CYS A 481 -15.85 -17.59 11.02
CA CYS A 481 -14.98 -17.29 9.87
C CYS A 481 -15.75 -17.53 8.57
N SER A 482 -15.49 -16.68 7.58
CA SER A 482 -16.01 -16.84 6.23
C SER A 482 -15.38 -18.05 5.53
N GLN A 483 -16.02 -18.51 4.47
CA GLN A 483 -15.35 -19.32 3.44
C GLN A 483 -14.20 -18.52 2.79
N PRO A 484 -13.21 -19.21 2.21
CA PRO A 484 -12.08 -18.54 1.60
C PRO A 484 -12.50 -17.79 0.33
N CYS A 485 -12.13 -16.53 0.24
CA CYS A 485 -12.28 -15.68 -0.94
C CYS A 485 -10.87 -15.36 -1.46
N HIS A 486 -10.50 -15.92 -2.62
CA HIS A 486 -9.14 -15.87 -3.19
C HIS A 486 -8.00 -16.15 -2.17
N GLY A 487 -8.26 -17.13 -1.30
CA GLY A 487 -7.34 -17.57 -0.24
C GLY A 487 -7.23 -16.68 0.99
N LEU A 488 -8.08 -15.67 1.11
CA LEU A 488 -8.28 -14.91 2.33
C LEU A 488 -9.55 -15.37 3.05
N ASN A 489 -9.52 -15.34 4.38
CA ASN A 489 -10.69 -15.53 5.23
C ASN A 489 -10.83 -14.33 6.16
N VAL A 490 -12.06 -13.89 6.39
CA VAL A 490 -12.39 -12.89 7.41
C VAL A 490 -13.11 -13.58 8.57
N GLY A 491 -12.96 -13.05 9.78
CA GLY A 491 -13.67 -13.59 10.93
C GLY A 491 -13.75 -12.63 12.11
N THR A 492 -14.56 -13.01 13.09
CA THR A 492 -14.77 -12.30 14.33
C THR A 492 -14.54 -13.24 15.51
N CYS A 493 -13.75 -12.81 16.49
CA CYS A 493 -13.55 -13.52 17.75
C CYS A 493 -13.62 -12.56 18.92
N SER A 494 -14.48 -12.83 19.90
CA SER A 494 -14.63 -12.00 21.11
C SER A 494 -14.82 -10.51 20.78
N GLY A 495 -15.57 -10.20 19.71
CA GLY A 495 -15.80 -8.84 19.23
C GLY A 495 -14.62 -8.17 18.53
N THR A 496 -13.54 -8.89 18.22
CA THR A 496 -12.44 -8.42 17.39
C THR A 496 -12.50 -9.03 16.00
N ASP A 497 -12.51 -8.19 14.97
CA ASP A 497 -12.44 -8.64 13.57
C ASP A 497 -11.00 -8.84 13.10
N PHE A 498 -10.82 -9.83 12.24
CA PHE A 498 -9.53 -10.16 11.67
C PHE A 498 -9.66 -10.66 10.24
N LEU A 499 -8.60 -10.45 9.48
CA LEU A 499 -8.36 -11.01 8.15
C LEU A 499 -7.18 -11.96 8.24
N CYS A 500 -7.21 -13.09 7.54
CA CYS A 500 -6.10 -14.02 7.53
C CYS A 500 -5.93 -14.74 6.19
N ASN A 501 -4.69 -15.18 5.94
CA ASN A 501 -4.37 -16.19 4.95
C ASN A 501 -3.69 -17.35 5.72
N PRO A 502 -4.45 -18.41 6.05
CA PRO A 502 -3.95 -19.53 6.83
C PRO A 502 -2.77 -20.25 6.17
N ALA A 503 -2.73 -20.34 4.84
CA ALA A 503 -1.69 -21.07 4.09
C ALA A 503 -0.27 -20.50 4.31
N ILE A 504 -0.18 -19.18 4.52
CA ILE A 504 1.08 -18.48 4.84
C ILE A 504 1.16 -18.03 6.30
N ARG A 505 0.19 -18.43 7.13
CA ARG A 505 0.01 -17.99 8.54
C ARG A 505 -0.03 -16.47 8.70
N TYR A 506 -0.54 -15.79 7.69
CA TYR A 506 -0.74 -14.35 7.74
C TYR A 506 -2.02 -14.05 8.50
N HIS A 507 -1.97 -13.04 9.35
CA HIS A 507 -3.12 -12.54 10.08
C HIS A 507 -2.98 -11.04 10.28
N GLN A 508 -4.13 -10.37 10.34
CA GLN A 508 -4.20 -8.97 10.66
C GLN A 508 -5.50 -8.67 11.38
N ARG A 509 -5.39 -7.97 12.51
CA ARG A 509 -6.55 -7.37 13.16
C ARG A 509 -7.09 -6.23 12.31
N ILE A 510 -8.39 -6.24 12.09
CA ILE A 510 -9.09 -5.16 11.39
C ILE A 510 -9.34 -4.04 12.39
N LYS A 511 -8.88 -2.84 12.05
CA LYS A 511 -9.13 -1.62 12.83
C LYS A 511 -10.35 -0.93 12.25
N HIS A 512 -11.28 -0.56 13.12
CA HIS A 512 -12.44 0.25 12.81
C HIS A 512 -12.27 1.64 13.43
N GLY A 513 -13.06 2.63 12.99
CA GLY A 513 -13.06 3.96 13.61
C GLY A 513 -13.45 3.90 15.09
N ASP A 514 -13.15 4.95 15.86
CA ASP A 514 -13.42 4.99 17.30
C ASP A 514 -14.90 4.74 17.65
N ASP A 515 -15.82 5.23 16.82
CA ASP A 515 -17.27 5.00 16.96
C ASP A 515 -17.66 3.52 16.76
N ASP A 516 -16.93 2.80 15.89
CA ASP A 516 -17.28 1.44 15.46
C ASP A 516 -16.72 0.36 16.41
N GLN A 517 -15.77 0.71 17.29
CA GLN A 517 -15.20 -0.22 18.28
C GLN A 517 -16.16 -0.57 19.42
N GLN A 518 -17.21 0.22 19.63
CA GLN A 518 -18.21 0.02 20.69
C GLN A 518 -19.47 -0.72 20.20
N ALA A 519 -19.55 -1.08 18.91
CA ALA A 519 -20.70 -1.78 18.36
C ALA A 519 -20.82 -3.23 18.88
N ASP A 520 -22.05 -3.67 19.16
CA ASP A 520 -22.32 -5.03 19.63
C ASP A 520 -21.88 -6.07 18.57
N PRO A 521 -21.14 -7.11 18.97
CA PRO A 521 -20.69 -8.14 18.04
C PRO A 521 -21.83 -9.06 17.62
N PHE A 522 -21.90 -9.35 16.31
CA PHE A 522 -22.75 -10.39 15.73
C PHE A 522 -22.04 -10.99 14.50
N ALA A 523 -22.37 -12.22 14.15
CA ALA A 523 -21.70 -13.01 13.11
C ALA A 523 -21.84 -12.41 11.70
N GLY A 524 -22.93 -11.68 11.44
CA GLY A 524 -23.21 -11.00 10.18
C GLY A 524 -22.44 -9.69 9.96
N ARG A 525 -21.66 -9.23 10.95
CA ARG A 525 -21.12 -7.87 10.99
C ARG A 525 -19.99 -7.61 10.01
N ILE A 526 -19.26 -8.64 9.59
CA ILE A 526 -18.14 -8.48 8.68
C ILE A 526 -18.19 -9.52 7.56
N ALA A 527 -18.00 -9.05 6.34
CA ALA A 527 -17.97 -9.88 5.15
C ALA A 527 -16.74 -9.60 4.30
N LEU A 528 -16.37 -10.60 3.51
CA LEU A 528 -15.30 -10.56 2.54
C LEU A 528 -15.87 -11.00 1.18
N GLY A 529 -15.69 -10.16 0.17
CA GLY A 529 -15.97 -10.48 -1.22
C GLY A 529 -14.83 -10.05 -2.13
N TYR A 530 -15.05 -10.16 -3.43
CA TYR A 530 -14.07 -9.81 -4.44
C TYR A 530 -14.72 -9.07 -5.62
N ASP A 531 -14.14 -7.92 -5.95
CA ASP A 531 -14.44 -7.13 -7.13
C ASP A 531 -13.52 -7.57 -8.26
N SER A 532 -14.10 -8.19 -9.29
CA SER A 532 -13.33 -8.70 -10.43
C SER A 532 -12.89 -7.62 -11.42
N ASP A 533 -13.52 -6.44 -11.41
CA ASP A 533 -13.15 -5.34 -12.31
C ASP A 533 -11.93 -4.59 -11.77
N ASP A 534 -11.94 -4.31 -10.47
CA ASP A 534 -10.83 -3.64 -9.77
C ASP A 534 -9.74 -4.64 -9.29
N ASP A 535 -9.96 -5.94 -9.47
CA ASP A 535 -9.08 -7.03 -9.04
C ASP A 535 -8.73 -6.93 -7.54
N ASP A 536 -9.71 -6.56 -6.71
CA ASP A 536 -9.51 -6.25 -5.29
C ASP A 536 -10.56 -6.92 -4.39
N HIS A 537 -10.14 -7.20 -3.16
CA HIS A 537 -11.04 -7.72 -2.14
C HIS A 537 -11.81 -6.59 -1.50
N VAL A 538 -13.09 -6.85 -1.26
CA VAL A 538 -14.02 -5.91 -0.64
C VAL A 538 -14.39 -6.41 0.75
N LEU A 539 -14.09 -5.61 1.76
CA LEU A 539 -14.58 -5.80 3.12
C LEU A 539 -15.82 -4.97 3.34
N VAL A 540 -16.90 -5.60 3.81
CA VAL A 540 -18.14 -4.91 4.21
C VAL A 540 -18.30 -5.08 5.72
N PHE A 541 -18.44 -3.96 6.42
CA PHE A 541 -18.66 -3.90 7.86
C PHE A 541 -20.03 -3.30 8.17
N LEU A 542 -20.81 -4.01 8.97
CA LEU A 542 -22.14 -3.63 9.42
C LEU A 542 -22.15 -3.49 10.94
N ALA A 543 -22.79 -2.44 11.44
CA ALA A 543 -22.98 -2.24 12.88
C ALA A 543 -24.38 -1.70 13.17
N TYR A 544 -24.98 -2.13 14.28
CA TYR A 544 -26.22 -1.57 14.77
C TYR A 544 -25.90 -0.40 15.71
N ASP A 545 -26.34 0.81 15.34
CA ASP A 545 -26.36 1.96 16.26
C ASP A 545 -27.53 1.82 17.25
N GLU A 546 -28.63 1.20 16.81
CA GLU A 546 -29.80 0.90 17.62
C GLU A 546 -30.30 -0.51 17.26
N LYS A 547 -30.58 -1.35 18.26
CA LYS A 547 -31.15 -2.69 18.09
C LYS A 547 -32.11 -2.98 19.24
N ASN A 548 -33.42 -2.95 18.98
CA ASN A 548 -34.45 -3.23 19.96
C ASN A 548 -35.40 -4.33 19.46
N PRO A 549 -35.21 -5.60 19.89
CA PRO A 549 -36.07 -6.71 19.48
C PRO A 549 -37.52 -6.56 19.95
N ASP A 550 -37.76 -5.88 21.09
CA ASP A 550 -39.10 -5.74 21.67
C ASP A 550 -39.96 -4.76 20.84
N THR A 551 -39.37 -3.63 20.42
CA THR A 551 -40.05 -2.65 19.55
C THR A 551 -39.90 -2.98 18.07
N ARG A 552 -38.95 -3.86 17.73
CA ARG A 552 -38.47 -4.17 16.38
C ARG A 552 -37.76 -3.01 15.69
N ASP A 553 -37.47 -1.92 16.42
CA ASP A 553 -36.75 -0.78 15.89
C ASP A 553 -35.26 -1.11 15.77
N TYR A 554 -34.66 -0.60 14.69
CA TYR A 554 -33.24 -0.76 14.45
C TYR A 554 -32.69 0.43 13.67
N LYS A 555 -31.40 0.65 13.82
CA LYS A 555 -30.63 1.57 12.99
C LYS A 555 -29.32 0.89 12.64
N LEU A 556 -29.16 0.58 11.36
CA LEU A 556 -27.99 -0.12 10.84
C LEU A 556 -27.09 0.87 10.11
N ARG A 557 -25.80 0.58 10.16
CA ARG A 557 -24.75 1.37 9.52
C ARG A 557 -23.84 0.46 8.71
N CYS A 558 -23.34 0.95 7.58
CA CYS A 558 -22.49 0.17 6.66
C CYS A 558 -21.24 0.94 6.26
N ASN A 559 -20.09 0.28 6.37
CA ASN A 559 -18.81 0.78 5.91
C ASN A 559 -18.18 -0.26 4.96
N VAL A 560 -17.56 0.21 3.88
CA VAL A 560 -16.88 -0.63 2.89
C VAL A 560 -15.41 -0.26 2.82
N ARG A 561 -14.53 -1.23 2.63
CA ARG A 561 -13.08 -1.03 2.50
C ARG A 561 -12.48 -1.97 1.47
N PHE A 562 -11.58 -1.44 0.64
CA PHE A 562 -10.82 -2.18 -0.35
C PHE A 562 -9.44 -2.56 0.22
N LEU A 563 -8.83 -3.65 -0.26
CA LEU A 563 -7.58 -4.15 0.31
C LEU A 563 -6.33 -3.66 -0.44
N LYS A 564 -6.36 -3.57 -1.77
CA LYS A 564 -5.29 -3.03 -2.62
C LYS A 564 -5.42 -1.51 -2.81
N GLY A 565 -6.65 -0.98 -2.86
CA GLY A 565 -6.94 0.45 -3.05
C GLY A 565 -6.89 1.30 -1.77
N ASP A 566 -7.88 2.18 -1.58
CA ASP A 566 -8.01 3.07 -0.42
C ASP A 566 -7.85 2.32 0.91
N SER A 567 -6.90 2.78 1.73
CA SER A 567 -6.60 2.16 3.03
C SER A 567 -7.63 2.44 4.14
N TRP A 568 -8.67 3.23 3.86
CA TRP A 568 -9.65 3.72 4.84
C TRP A 568 -11.08 3.19 4.58
N TRP A 569 -11.91 3.23 5.63
CA TRP A 569 -13.31 2.78 5.57
C TRP A 569 -14.21 3.86 4.99
N ARG A 570 -14.91 3.56 3.89
CA ARG A 570 -15.90 4.42 3.27
C ARG A 570 -17.30 4.14 3.80
N ARG A 571 -18.00 5.19 4.25
CA ARG A 571 -19.40 5.12 4.66
C ARG A 571 -20.28 4.99 3.42
N VAL A 572 -21.17 3.99 3.40
CA VAL A 572 -22.15 3.79 2.31
C VAL A 572 -23.56 3.67 2.87
N GLU A 573 -24.56 3.68 1.99
CA GLU A 573 -25.93 3.42 2.40
C GLU A 573 -26.05 2.02 3.02
N PRO A 574 -26.67 1.89 4.21
CA PRO A 574 -26.86 0.59 4.83
C PRO A 574 -27.86 -0.26 4.03
N PRO A 575 -27.83 -1.59 4.21
CA PRO A 575 -28.79 -2.43 3.52
C PRO A 575 -30.22 -2.07 3.90
N PRO A 576 -31.19 -2.27 2.98
CA PRO A 576 -32.58 -1.85 3.16
C PRO A 576 -33.33 -2.66 4.23
N LYS A 577 -32.75 -3.76 4.71
CA LYS A 577 -33.31 -4.66 5.73
C LYS A 577 -32.26 -5.03 6.78
N PRO A 578 -32.68 -5.35 8.02
CA PRO A 578 -31.77 -5.73 9.09
C PRO A 578 -31.13 -7.09 8.80
N VAL A 579 -29.91 -7.30 9.27
CA VAL A 579 -29.10 -8.50 9.08
C VAL A 579 -29.05 -9.34 10.36
N ALA A 580 -29.26 -10.65 10.23
CA ALA A 580 -29.30 -11.61 11.33
C ALA A 580 -27.91 -11.94 11.91
N ASP A 581 -27.89 -12.60 13.07
CA ASP A 581 -26.67 -13.12 13.71
C ASP A 581 -26.17 -14.42 13.04
N VAL A 582 -25.88 -14.31 11.74
CA VAL A 582 -25.46 -15.40 10.87
C VAL A 582 -24.33 -14.90 9.96
N PRO A 583 -23.24 -15.67 9.78
CA PRO A 583 -22.15 -15.28 8.90
C PRO A 583 -22.63 -15.02 7.46
N PRO A 584 -22.10 -13.99 6.79
CA PRO A 584 -22.35 -13.77 5.38
C PRO A 584 -21.59 -14.76 4.50
N THR A 585 -22.04 -14.90 3.26
CA THR A 585 -21.40 -15.75 2.24
C THR A 585 -21.17 -14.96 0.97
N TYR A 586 -19.97 -15.05 0.41
CA TYR A 586 -19.67 -14.53 -0.92
C TYR A 586 -19.79 -15.64 -1.96
N ALA A 587 -20.48 -15.37 -3.06
CA ALA A 587 -20.53 -16.22 -4.24
C ALA A 587 -20.90 -15.37 -5.46
N ASP A 588 -20.33 -15.70 -6.62
CA ASP A 588 -20.68 -15.09 -7.91
C ASP A 588 -20.76 -13.54 -7.89
N GLY A 589 -19.71 -12.89 -7.37
CA GLY A 589 -19.63 -11.42 -7.33
C GLY A 589 -20.55 -10.75 -6.31
N LYS A 590 -21.27 -11.52 -5.48
CA LYS A 590 -22.21 -10.98 -4.50
C LYS A 590 -21.97 -11.52 -3.10
N ILE A 591 -22.22 -10.68 -2.10
CA ILE A 591 -22.20 -11.08 -0.68
C ILE A 591 -23.64 -11.19 -0.19
N TYR A 592 -23.98 -12.28 0.49
CA TYR A 592 -25.32 -12.60 0.94
C TYR A 592 -25.42 -12.65 2.46
N TRP A 593 -26.47 -12.03 3.01
CA TRP A 593 -26.85 -12.06 4.41
C TRP A 593 -28.29 -12.52 4.58
N VAL A 594 -28.56 -13.20 5.70
CA VAL A 594 -29.94 -13.53 6.11
C VAL A 594 -30.59 -12.30 6.76
N VAL A 595 -31.83 -11.98 6.39
CA VAL A 595 -32.59 -10.91 7.03
C VAL A 595 -32.97 -11.30 8.46
N ASP A 596 -32.81 -10.37 9.41
CA ASP A 596 -33.23 -10.56 10.80
C ASP A 596 -34.75 -10.40 10.94
N SER A 597 -35.45 -11.53 11.08
CA SER A 597 -36.92 -11.54 11.25
C SER A 597 -37.41 -10.92 12.56
N GLU A 598 -36.54 -10.77 13.57
CA GLU A 598 -36.88 -10.17 14.86
C GLU A 598 -37.00 -8.64 14.77
N LEU A 599 -36.38 -8.03 13.75
CA LEU A 599 -36.33 -6.58 13.55
C LEU A 599 -37.14 -6.14 12.32
N GLY A 600 -37.47 -4.84 12.26
CA GLY A 600 -38.16 -4.23 11.13
C GLY A 600 -39.63 -4.67 10.96
N PRO A 601 -40.25 -4.37 9.81
CA PRO A 601 -41.60 -4.81 9.50
C PRO A 601 -41.74 -6.33 9.61
N ARG A 602 -42.91 -6.82 10.04
CA ARG A 602 -43.13 -8.27 10.08
C ARG A 602 -43.16 -8.80 8.64
N PRO A 603 -42.52 -9.95 8.37
CA PRO A 603 -42.56 -10.56 7.06
C PRO A 603 -44.01 -10.95 6.72
N ASP A 604 -44.49 -10.52 5.56
CA ASP A 604 -45.81 -10.88 5.02
C ASP A 604 -45.80 -12.26 4.34
N THR A 605 -44.63 -12.88 4.20
CA THR A 605 -44.40 -14.11 3.44
C THR A 605 -43.95 -15.27 4.33
N ALA A 606 -44.17 -16.51 3.85
CA ALA A 606 -43.65 -17.73 4.47
C ALA A 606 -42.21 -18.08 4.02
N PHE A 607 -41.57 -17.14 3.32
CA PHE A 607 -40.24 -17.29 2.76
C PHE A 607 -39.24 -16.51 3.61
N CYS A 608 -38.01 -17.01 3.73
CA CYS A 608 -36.95 -16.17 4.27
C CYS A 608 -36.53 -15.11 3.24
N GLU A 609 -35.89 -14.05 3.69
CA GLU A 609 -35.39 -12.99 2.81
C GLU A 609 -33.88 -12.90 2.99
N LEU A 610 -33.18 -12.60 1.89
CA LEU A 610 -31.74 -12.38 1.89
C LEU A 610 -31.46 -10.95 1.44
N VAL A 611 -30.48 -10.32 2.07
CA VAL A 611 -29.85 -9.09 1.58
C VAL A 611 -28.65 -9.51 0.76
N THR A 612 -28.51 -8.98 -0.44
CA THR A 612 -27.31 -9.16 -1.26
C THR A 612 -26.61 -7.82 -1.47
N PHE A 613 -25.29 -7.85 -1.56
CA PHE A 613 -24.44 -6.71 -1.93
C PHE A 613 -23.64 -7.09 -3.16
N ASP A 614 -23.83 -6.34 -4.24
CA ASP A 614 -23.04 -6.48 -5.46
C ASP A 614 -21.67 -5.82 -5.26
N THR A 615 -20.59 -6.59 -5.37
CA THR A 615 -19.25 -6.04 -5.09
C THR A 615 -18.78 -5.07 -6.16
N MET A 616 -19.30 -5.16 -7.39
CA MET A 616 -18.94 -4.30 -8.52
C MET A 616 -19.80 -3.02 -8.52
N GLU A 617 -21.13 -3.18 -8.47
CA GLU A 617 -22.06 -2.05 -8.52
C GLU A 617 -22.17 -1.32 -7.17
N ARG A 618 -21.78 -1.98 -6.07
CA ARG A 618 -21.81 -1.45 -4.69
C ARG A 618 -23.22 -1.12 -4.21
N GLU A 619 -24.20 -1.85 -4.74
CA GLU A 619 -25.61 -1.69 -4.41
C GLU A 619 -26.13 -2.88 -3.60
N PHE A 620 -27.07 -2.58 -2.70
CA PHE A 620 -27.80 -3.60 -1.96
C PHE A 620 -29.13 -3.91 -2.63
N GLU A 621 -29.47 -5.20 -2.71
CA GLU A 621 -30.79 -5.68 -3.10
C GLU A 621 -31.35 -6.66 -2.06
N VAL A 622 -32.67 -6.85 -2.07
CA VAL A 622 -33.35 -7.87 -1.26
C VAL A 622 -33.91 -8.91 -2.21
N VAL A 623 -33.54 -10.17 -1.97
CA VAL A 623 -34.02 -11.31 -2.74
C VAL A 623 -34.85 -12.25 -1.88
N GLU A 624 -35.86 -12.86 -2.47
CA GLU A 624 -36.71 -13.84 -1.81
C GLU A 624 -35.99 -15.20 -1.73
N GLY A 625 -35.88 -15.73 -0.52
CA GLY A 625 -35.27 -17.03 -0.22
C GLY A 625 -36.27 -18.19 -0.29
N PRO A 626 -35.88 -19.41 0.12
CA PRO A 626 -36.77 -20.57 0.15
C PRO A 626 -37.90 -20.45 1.21
N PRO A 627 -38.94 -21.30 1.12
CA PRO A 627 -40.05 -21.34 2.08
C PRO A 627 -39.59 -22.00 3.39
N CYS A 628 -38.87 -21.24 4.21
CA CYS A 628 -38.45 -21.63 5.54
C CYS A 628 -39.52 -21.21 6.56
N SER A 629 -40.16 -22.17 7.23
CA SER A 629 -41.17 -21.85 8.24
C SER A 629 -40.56 -21.05 9.41
N HIS A 630 -41.26 -19.99 9.85
CA HIS A 630 -40.84 -19.08 10.93
C HIS A 630 -40.84 -19.72 12.34
N GLY A 631 -40.89 -21.05 12.44
CA GLY A 631 -40.96 -21.79 13.71
C GLY A 631 -39.63 -22.43 14.07
N GLY A 632 -39.02 -22.00 15.18
CA GLY A 632 -38.01 -22.72 15.98
C GLY A 632 -36.69 -23.16 15.32
N GLY A 633 -36.53 -23.00 14.00
CA GLY A 633 -35.36 -23.37 13.22
C GLY A 633 -34.39 -22.22 12.96
N ARG A 634 -33.25 -22.53 12.32
CA ARG A 634 -32.21 -21.54 11.95
C ARG A 634 -31.99 -21.55 10.45
N VAL A 635 -31.85 -20.36 9.85
CA VAL A 635 -31.45 -20.20 8.44
C VAL A 635 -29.98 -19.82 8.38
N THR A 636 -29.22 -20.44 7.49
CA THR A 636 -27.83 -20.08 7.17
C THR A 636 -27.62 -20.07 5.66
N VAL A 637 -26.64 -19.29 5.20
CA VAL A 637 -26.21 -19.27 3.80
C VAL A 637 -24.80 -19.85 3.73
N VAL A 638 -24.53 -20.59 2.67
CA VAL A 638 -23.22 -21.21 2.41
C VAL A 638 -22.98 -21.28 0.91
N GLU A 639 -21.76 -21.06 0.45
CA GLU A 639 -21.38 -21.30 -0.94
C GLU A 639 -21.06 -22.78 -1.11
N LEU A 640 -21.70 -23.41 -2.10
CA LEU A 640 -21.47 -24.78 -2.50
C LEU A 640 -21.46 -24.87 -4.03
N HIS A 641 -20.32 -25.24 -4.61
CA HIS A 641 -20.10 -25.31 -6.07
C HIS A 641 -20.29 -23.96 -6.77
N ASP A 642 -19.63 -22.93 -6.24
CA ASP A 642 -19.60 -21.56 -6.76
C ASP A 642 -20.98 -20.88 -6.80
N THR A 643 -21.96 -21.45 -6.09
CA THR A 643 -23.34 -20.95 -6.04
C THR A 643 -23.85 -20.97 -4.60
N ILE A 644 -24.73 -20.04 -4.26
CA ILE A 644 -25.28 -19.97 -2.90
C ILE A 644 -26.26 -21.11 -2.64
N ARG A 645 -26.27 -21.58 -1.39
CA ARG A 645 -27.28 -22.48 -0.83
C ARG A 645 -27.80 -21.92 0.47
N VAL A 646 -29.08 -22.17 0.72
CA VAL A 646 -29.73 -21.78 1.98
C VAL A 646 -30.01 -23.05 2.77
N ALA A 647 -29.40 -23.17 3.95
CA ALA A 647 -29.61 -24.30 4.85
C ALA A 647 -30.57 -23.91 5.97
N TRP A 648 -31.68 -24.65 6.07
CA TRP A 648 -32.68 -24.50 7.12
C TRP A 648 -32.62 -25.69 8.09
N SER A 649 -32.30 -25.39 9.35
CA SER A 649 -32.27 -26.37 10.43
C SER A 649 -33.66 -26.56 11.02
N ASP A 650 -34.25 -27.73 10.82
CA ASP A 650 -35.50 -28.16 11.45
C ASP A 650 -35.20 -28.75 12.83
N ARG A 651 -35.61 -28.05 13.88
CA ARG A 651 -35.44 -28.48 15.27
C ARG A 651 -36.32 -29.68 15.61
N GLU A 652 -37.53 -29.75 15.08
CA GLU A 652 -38.48 -30.83 15.40
C GLU A 652 -38.10 -32.14 14.72
N ALA A 653 -37.62 -32.06 13.47
CA ALA A 653 -37.14 -33.22 12.74
C ALA A 653 -35.68 -33.61 13.06
N ASP A 654 -34.92 -32.73 13.74
CA ASP A 654 -33.46 -32.84 13.92
C ASP A 654 -32.75 -33.13 12.58
N ALA A 655 -33.07 -32.29 11.59
CA ALA A 655 -32.58 -32.39 10.22
C ALA A 655 -32.23 -31.02 9.66
N ILE A 656 -31.45 -30.98 8.58
CA ILE A 656 -31.13 -29.75 7.84
C ILE A 656 -31.54 -29.94 6.38
N ASP A 657 -32.44 -29.09 5.90
CA ASP A 657 -32.81 -29.01 4.48
C ASP A 657 -31.94 -27.95 3.80
N VAL A 658 -31.19 -28.35 2.77
CA VAL A 658 -30.31 -27.49 1.97
C VAL A 658 -30.99 -27.18 0.65
N TRP A 659 -31.25 -25.90 0.42
CA TRP A 659 -31.99 -25.40 -0.72
C TRP A 659 -31.05 -24.80 -1.77
N ILE A 660 -31.37 -25.09 -3.04
CA ILE A 660 -30.73 -24.52 -4.23
C ILE A 660 -31.70 -23.60 -4.96
N MET A 661 -31.19 -22.50 -5.48
CA MET A 661 -31.91 -21.66 -6.42
C MET A 661 -31.67 -22.20 -7.83
N GLU A 662 -32.76 -22.59 -8.50
CA GLU A 662 -32.75 -23.08 -9.88
C GLU A 662 -32.66 -21.91 -10.88
N ASP A 663 -32.34 -22.22 -12.14
CA ASP A 663 -32.18 -21.21 -13.21
C ASP A 663 -33.43 -20.34 -13.45
N ASP A 664 -34.62 -20.83 -13.09
CA ASP A 664 -35.90 -20.12 -13.21
C ASP A 664 -36.24 -19.26 -11.98
N GLY A 665 -35.33 -19.20 -11.00
CA GLY A 665 -35.49 -18.48 -9.73
C GLY A 665 -36.30 -19.24 -8.68
N ALA A 666 -36.74 -20.47 -8.95
CA ALA A 666 -37.44 -21.29 -7.97
C ALA A 666 -36.46 -21.94 -6.99
N TRP A 667 -36.93 -22.17 -5.77
CA TRP A 667 -36.16 -22.88 -4.74
C TRP A 667 -36.56 -24.35 -4.67
N SER A 668 -35.58 -25.25 -4.69
CA SER A 668 -35.77 -26.69 -4.51
C SER A 668 -34.85 -27.23 -3.41
N VAL A 669 -35.26 -28.30 -2.73
CA VAL A 669 -34.39 -28.97 -1.74
C VAL A 669 -33.40 -29.85 -2.49
N GLU A 670 -32.12 -29.50 -2.42
CA GLU A 670 -31.03 -30.28 -3.02
C GLU A 670 -30.63 -31.46 -2.11
N TYR A 671 -30.51 -31.19 -0.81
CA TYR A 671 -30.11 -32.19 0.19
C TYR A 671 -30.97 -32.12 1.44
N ARG A 672 -31.24 -33.28 2.04
CA ARG A 672 -31.77 -33.40 3.39
C ARG A 672 -30.80 -34.19 4.25
N ILE A 673 -30.31 -33.56 5.31
CA ILE A 673 -29.31 -34.12 6.22
C ILE A 673 -30.02 -34.57 7.49
N GLU A 674 -30.11 -35.87 7.70
CA GLU A 674 -30.81 -36.47 8.84
C GLU A 674 -29.84 -36.65 10.02
N LEU A 675 -29.99 -35.82 11.07
CA LEU A 675 -29.06 -35.78 12.21
C LEU A 675 -29.59 -36.52 13.45
N ALA A 676 -30.90 -36.80 13.53
CA ALA A 676 -31.52 -37.48 14.67
C ALA A 676 -30.77 -38.73 15.17
N LYS A 677 -30.20 -39.53 14.25
CA LYS A 677 -29.45 -40.75 14.59
C LYS A 677 -28.02 -40.51 15.12
N TYR A 678 -27.51 -39.29 14.98
CA TYR A 678 -26.17 -38.86 15.40
C TYR A 678 -26.20 -37.93 16.61
N SER A 679 -27.39 -37.63 17.13
CA SER A 679 -27.57 -36.90 18.38
C SER A 679 -26.98 -37.67 19.59
N PRO A 680 -26.33 -36.99 20.56
CA PRO A 680 -26.20 -35.53 20.70
C PRO A 680 -24.96 -34.94 20.02
N GLU A 681 -24.15 -35.76 19.35
CA GLU A 681 -22.89 -35.30 18.75
C GLU A 681 -23.14 -34.33 17.59
N TYR A 682 -24.13 -34.65 16.76
CA TYR A 682 -24.64 -33.77 15.72
C TYR A 682 -26.13 -33.57 15.94
N SER A 683 -26.57 -32.31 15.96
CA SER A 683 -27.98 -31.90 16.00
C SER A 683 -28.19 -30.70 15.09
N SER A 684 -29.42 -30.50 14.61
CA SER A 684 -29.77 -29.38 13.74
C SER A 684 -29.56 -28.01 14.42
N GLU A 685 -29.61 -27.96 15.76
CA GLU A 685 -29.34 -26.74 16.54
C GLU A 685 -27.87 -26.32 16.55
N ARG A 686 -26.93 -27.27 16.45
CA ARG A 686 -25.48 -27.03 16.62
C ARG A 686 -24.67 -27.21 15.34
N THR A 687 -25.23 -27.86 14.33
CA THR A 687 -24.49 -28.26 13.13
C THR A 687 -24.55 -27.19 12.05
N PHE A 688 -23.39 -26.83 11.51
CA PHE A 688 -23.20 -25.92 10.38
C PHE A 688 -22.58 -26.66 9.20
N LEU A 689 -22.94 -26.23 8.01
CA LEU A 689 -22.30 -26.67 6.77
C LEU A 689 -21.06 -25.81 6.53
N MET A 690 -19.94 -26.45 6.19
CA MET A 690 -18.70 -25.75 5.85
C MET A 690 -18.40 -25.76 4.34
N GLY A 691 -18.76 -26.85 3.66
CA GLY A 691 -18.46 -27.05 2.24
C GLY A 691 -18.77 -28.47 1.76
N ILE A 692 -18.59 -28.73 0.47
CA ILE A 692 -18.66 -30.06 -0.13
C ILE A 692 -17.25 -30.53 -0.48
N ASP A 693 -16.95 -31.80 -0.23
CA ASP A 693 -15.74 -32.43 -0.71
C ASP A 693 -15.85 -32.65 -2.24
N PRO A 694 -15.04 -31.97 -3.08
CA PRO A 694 -15.15 -32.09 -4.53
C PRO A 694 -14.66 -33.45 -5.05
N THR A 695 -14.03 -34.28 -4.22
CA THR A 695 -13.52 -35.60 -4.60
C THR A 695 -14.58 -36.69 -4.54
N ASP A 696 -15.48 -36.65 -3.55
CA ASP A 696 -16.49 -37.69 -3.32
C ASP A 696 -17.92 -37.16 -3.10
N GLY A 697 -18.10 -35.84 -3.02
CA GLY A 697 -19.40 -35.17 -2.92
C GLY A 697 -20.02 -35.17 -1.52
N ARG A 698 -19.27 -35.54 -0.48
CA ARG A 698 -19.77 -35.52 0.90
C ARG A 698 -19.77 -34.11 1.48
N ILE A 699 -20.77 -33.80 2.30
CA ILE A 699 -20.91 -32.49 2.94
C ILE A 699 -20.10 -32.48 4.24
N LEU A 700 -19.23 -31.48 4.41
CA LEU A 700 -18.48 -31.27 5.65
C LEU A 700 -19.34 -30.52 6.67
N LEU A 701 -19.55 -31.15 7.82
CA LEU A 701 -20.35 -30.66 8.94
C LEU A 701 -19.46 -30.29 10.12
N ASN A 702 -19.81 -29.20 10.80
CA ASN A 702 -19.11 -28.69 11.98
C ASN A 702 -20.10 -28.35 13.10
N THR A 703 -19.84 -28.85 14.30
CA THR A 703 -20.64 -28.57 15.51
C THR A 703 -19.93 -27.67 16.53
N GLY A 704 -18.71 -27.23 16.22
CA GLY A 704 -17.78 -26.62 17.16
C GLY A 704 -17.10 -27.62 18.11
N GLN A 705 -17.57 -28.88 18.13
CA GLN A 705 -17.01 -29.97 18.96
C GLN A 705 -16.69 -31.24 18.15
N SER A 706 -17.27 -31.37 16.97
CA SER A 706 -17.01 -32.46 16.02
C SER A 706 -16.96 -31.93 14.58
N LEU A 707 -16.09 -32.52 13.77
CA LEU A 707 -16.06 -32.38 12.31
C LEU A 707 -16.36 -33.73 11.67
N GLY A 708 -17.24 -33.76 10.66
CA GLY A 708 -17.58 -35.00 9.97
C GLY A 708 -18.07 -34.81 8.55
N TYR A 709 -17.95 -35.86 7.74
CA TYR A 709 -18.41 -35.90 6.35
C TYR A 709 -19.71 -36.69 6.24
N TYR A 710 -20.77 -36.03 5.80
CA TYR A 710 -22.07 -36.63 5.55
C TYR A 710 -22.20 -37.04 4.08
N ASN A 711 -22.48 -38.32 3.84
CA ASN A 711 -22.75 -38.84 2.52
C ASN A 711 -24.23 -38.73 2.21
N THR A 712 -24.59 -37.83 1.31
CA THR A 712 -25.99 -37.56 0.91
C THR A 712 -26.64 -38.74 0.18
N LYS A 713 -25.86 -39.66 -0.40
CA LYS A 713 -26.37 -40.84 -1.12
C LYS A 713 -26.67 -42.01 -0.19
N THR A 714 -25.86 -42.22 0.85
CA THR A 714 -26.03 -43.34 1.80
C THR A 714 -26.68 -42.91 3.12
N GLY A 715 -26.70 -41.60 3.39
CA GLY A 715 -27.08 -41.03 4.68
C GLY A 715 -26.08 -41.31 5.80
N GLU A 716 -24.88 -41.81 5.50
CA GLU A 716 -23.86 -42.12 6.51
C GLU A 716 -22.99 -40.90 6.84
N LEU A 717 -22.69 -40.72 8.12
CA LEU A 717 -21.81 -39.67 8.65
C LEU A 717 -20.51 -40.30 9.17
N GLU A 718 -19.37 -39.80 8.70
CA GLU A 718 -18.04 -40.15 9.19
C GLU A 718 -17.47 -38.98 10.00
N THR A 719 -17.34 -39.13 11.32
CA THR A 719 -16.63 -38.16 12.16
C THR A 719 -15.12 -38.27 11.93
N VAL A 720 -14.48 -37.19 11.49
CA VAL A 720 -13.03 -37.11 11.26
C VAL A 720 -12.28 -36.45 12.42
N TYR A 721 -12.98 -35.66 13.23
CA TYR A 721 -12.42 -35.07 14.43
C TYR A 721 -13.48 -34.92 15.51
N ARG A 722 -13.11 -35.19 16.76
CA ARG A 722 -13.97 -35.04 17.93
C ARG A 722 -13.16 -34.58 19.13
N VAL A 723 -13.69 -33.63 19.88
CA VAL A 723 -13.11 -33.20 21.15
C VAL A 723 -13.11 -34.37 22.16
N PRO A 724 -11.97 -34.69 22.80
CA PRO A 724 -11.90 -35.77 23.79
C PRO A 724 -12.80 -35.53 25.00
N ALA A 725 -13.48 -36.58 25.47
CA ALA A 725 -14.32 -36.53 26.66
C ALA A 725 -13.49 -36.19 27.93
N GLY A 726 -13.97 -35.24 28.75
CA GLY A 726 -13.31 -34.81 29.99
C GLY A 726 -12.46 -33.54 29.88
N SER A 727 -12.54 -32.79 28.76
CA SER A 727 -11.98 -31.44 28.67
C SER A 727 -12.65 -30.49 29.69
N PRO A 728 -11.92 -29.54 30.31
CA PRO A 728 -12.40 -28.79 31.50
C PRO A 728 -13.62 -27.87 31.31
N LYS A 729 -14.22 -27.81 30.11
CA LYS A 729 -15.29 -26.86 29.75
C LYS A 729 -16.27 -27.52 28.77
N ASP A 730 -17.41 -28.01 29.25
CA ASP A 730 -18.44 -28.69 28.42
C ASP A 730 -19.06 -27.80 27.33
N ASP A 731 -19.00 -26.47 27.48
CA ASP A 731 -19.57 -25.49 26.52
C ASP A 731 -18.55 -24.90 25.54
N SER A 732 -17.36 -25.46 25.49
CA SER A 732 -16.23 -24.85 24.78
C SER A 732 -16.14 -25.36 23.34
N ILE A 733 -16.04 -24.43 22.39
CA ILE A 733 -16.04 -24.70 20.94
C ILE A 733 -14.68 -24.38 20.31
N PHE A 734 -14.27 -25.18 19.33
CA PHE A 734 -13.14 -24.85 18.45
C PHE A 734 -13.63 -24.10 17.22
N CYS A 735 -12.72 -23.39 16.55
CA CYS A 735 -12.97 -22.92 15.19
C CYS A 735 -12.15 -23.71 14.18
N ALA A 736 -12.86 -24.33 13.26
CA ALA A 736 -12.30 -24.86 12.02
C ALA A 736 -12.74 -23.95 10.87
N LEU A 737 -11.84 -23.78 9.90
CA LEU A 737 -12.14 -23.10 8.63
C LEU A 737 -11.60 -23.92 7.46
N ILE A 738 -12.18 -23.68 6.29
CA ILE A 738 -11.61 -24.11 5.01
C ILE A 738 -10.69 -22.99 4.51
N TYR A 739 -9.50 -23.35 4.05
CA TYR A 739 -8.58 -22.42 3.41
C TYR A 739 -8.18 -22.91 2.01
N GLN A 740 -7.75 -21.97 1.17
CA GLN A 740 -7.19 -22.24 -0.15
C GLN A 740 -5.68 -21.99 -0.13
N GLU A 741 -4.95 -22.69 -1.00
CA GLU A 741 -3.56 -22.34 -1.27
C GLU A 741 -3.50 -20.95 -1.87
N SER A 742 -2.82 -20.02 -1.19
CA SER A 742 -2.69 -18.65 -1.67
C SER A 742 -1.45 -18.00 -1.10
N LEU A 743 -0.87 -17.08 -1.87
CA LEU A 743 0.22 -16.22 -1.43
C LEU A 743 -0.26 -14.81 -1.08
N ALA A 744 -1.57 -14.54 -1.14
CA ALA A 744 -2.17 -13.23 -0.91
C ALA A 744 -1.80 -12.64 0.46
N ARG A 745 -1.34 -11.38 0.45
CA ARG A 745 -0.87 -10.59 1.61
C ARG A 745 -1.32 -9.13 1.48
N PRO A 746 -2.59 -8.83 1.78
CA PRO A 746 -3.20 -7.55 1.41
C PRO A 746 -2.55 -6.31 2.02
N PHE A 747 -1.93 -6.39 3.20
CA PHE A 747 -1.37 -5.20 3.87
C PHE A 747 0.17 -5.20 3.92
N MET A 748 0.83 -5.85 2.97
CA MET A 748 2.30 -5.82 2.81
C MET A 748 2.77 -5.05 1.56
N ASN A 749 1.87 -4.31 0.90
CA ASN A 749 2.22 -3.43 -0.21
C ASN A 749 2.91 -2.16 0.27
#